data_AF-A0A523Q2K5-F1
#
_entry.id   AF-A0A523Q2K5-F1
#
_cell.length_a   1.000
_cell.length_b   1.000
_cell.length_c   1.000
_cell.angle_alpha   90.00
_cell.angle_beta   90.00
_cell.angle_gamma   90.00
#
_symmetry.space_group_name_H-M   'P 1'
#
loop_
_entity.id
_entity.type
_entity.pdbx_description
1 polymer ?
#
loop_
_entity_poly.entity_id
_entity_poly.type
_entity_poly.pdbx_seq_one_letter_code
_entity_poly.pdbx_strand_id
1 'polypeptide(L)'
;MPEFDAADPLRGLNAVLAHGRLLAVNQTLAALLAPVRVIPARARFVGDAQAVLAWGRKPSAERAEAWAQEQGLPILRLEDGFLRSVGLGPDCPALSMVVDDEGIYYDSSSPSRLERLISQPLSAAQTARGQALIQAWRAARASKYNHAREHPEWVREGDVLVVDQTFGDASISGGQADAQSFLRMLQAALDEHPQARILLKVHPDVVAGRKRGHFSALDHTLSPAARQRLQWLAADAHPPSLLDRVAAVYTVTSQMGFEALLWGKPVRCFGLPFYAGWGLTRDELSPPPRRQPAQVGVAALAHAALVRYARYIRPETGEACEAEDLLDWMGLQRRSRERFSPTVVAVGFSAWKKPIVEDFFAGSEVRFQGPRKPIAPGATLALWGQRELPPAALGLNPPAEVVRLEDGFLRSVGLGADLVRPLSWVMDRHGLYYDATRPSELEHLLLTTNFDPALKARAAALRERILALGVTKYNMGHTPWARPTTPRAVVLVVGQVEDDASLRWGAPGLNTNLALLKAVRAERPDAHLIYKPHPDVVAQLREPGAKESRAHQFCDEIVTDTPMDKLLRQVDQVHVLTSLAGFEALLRGTPVVVWGCPFYAGWGLTDDRQPTARPRRPLDLDSLTAATLILYPSYVSRDSGYFCTPERAVDELQHWRDTDGPSTTTLTRQAWRMALRWGKRWRDSSPSQH
;
A
#
# COMPACT_ATOMS: atom_id res chain seq x y z
N MET A 1 14.42 -11.70 -12.91
CA MET A 1 13.75 -12.96 -13.27
C MET A 1 13.79 -13.83 -12.03
N PRO A 2 12.66 -14.40 -11.59
CA PRO A 2 12.64 -15.21 -10.38
C PRO A 2 13.70 -16.31 -10.43
N GLU A 3 14.39 -16.58 -9.33
CA GLU A 3 15.36 -17.68 -9.23
C GLU A 3 14.65 -19.04 -9.17
N PHE A 4 14.07 -19.45 -10.30
CA PHE A 4 13.57 -20.81 -10.47
C PHE A 4 14.73 -21.70 -10.92
N ASP A 5 15.22 -22.51 -9.98
CA ASP A 5 16.26 -23.52 -10.18
C ASP A 5 15.92 -24.46 -11.34
N ALA A 6 16.94 -25.14 -11.86
CA ALA A 6 16.81 -26.21 -12.83
C ALA A 6 15.77 -27.29 -12.46
N ALA A 7 15.42 -27.38 -11.17
CA ALA A 7 14.46 -28.30 -10.60
C ALA A 7 13.01 -27.77 -10.50
N ASP A 8 12.68 -26.55 -10.94
CA ASP A 8 11.30 -26.00 -10.89
C ASP A 8 10.24 -26.98 -11.46
N PRO A 9 9.15 -27.32 -10.72
CA PRO A 9 8.16 -28.31 -11.15
C PRO A 9 7.40 -27.90 -12.41
N LEU A 10 7.44 -26.62 -12.80
CA LEU A 10 6.81 -26.13 -14.02
C LEU A 10 7.76 -26.12 -15.22
N ARG A 11 9.05 -26.39 -15.01
CA ARG A 11 10.06 -26.30 -16.06
C ARG A 11 9.81 -27.32 -17.16
N GLY A 12 9.78 -26.86 -18.41
CA GLY A 12 9.52 -27.70 -19.57
C GLY A 12 8.03 -28.01 -19.83
N LEU A 13 7.13 -27.55 -18.96
CA LEU A 13 5.69 -27.61 -19.19
C LEU A 13 5.24 -26.38 -19.98
N ASN A 14 4.50 -26.61 -21.07
CA ASN A 14 3.83 -25.59 -21.86
C ASN A 14 2.39 -25.39 -21.38
N ALA A 15 1.71 -26.46 -20.97
CA ALA A 15 0.33 -26.39 -20.50
C ALA A 15 0.00 -27.38 -19.38
N VAL A 16 -0.84 -26.94 -18.45
CA VAL A 16 -1.34 -27.71 -17.29
C VAL A 16 -2.86 -27.67 -17.23
N LEU A 17 -3.49 -28.74 -16.77
CA LEU A 17 -4.94 -28.83 -16.64
C LEU A 17 -5.42 -28.45 -15.23
N ALA A 18 -6.26 -27.42 -15.11
CA ALA A 18 -6.95 -27.07 -13.87
C ALA A 18 -8.19 -27.96 -13.68
N HIS A 19 -8.04 -29.05 -12.91
CA HIS A 19 -9.11 -30.00 -12.63
C HIS A 19 -9.88 -29.62 -11.35
N GLY A 20 -11.05 -28.99 -11.54
CA GLY A 20 -11.97 -28.65 -10.45
C GLY A 20 -12.39 -27.19 -10.43
N ARG A 21 -13.57 -26.91 -9.84
CA ARG A 21 -14.18 -25.57 -9.86
C ARG A 21 -13.34 -24.51 -9.17
N LEU A 22 -12.67 -24.85 -8.07
CA LEU A 22 -11.88 -23.91 -7.27
C LEU A 22 -10.66 -23.38 -8.04
N LEU A 23 -9.97 -24.26 -8.78
CA LEU A 23 -8.86 -23.88 -9.65
C LEU A 23 -9.33 -23.05 -10.84
N ALA A 24 -10.47 -23.42 -11.44
CA ALA A 24 -11.00 -22.74 -12.61
C ALA A 24 -11.44 -21.27 -12.36
N VAL A 25 -11.71 -20.89 -11.11
CA VAL A 25 -12.15 -19.53 -10.74
C VAL A 25 -11.06 -18.70 -10.05
N ASN A 26 -9.86 -19.27 -9.87
CA ASN A 26 -8.76 -18.56 -9.23
C ASN A 26 -8.15 -17.56 -10.21
N GLN A 27 -8.35 -16.26 -9.93
CA GLN A 27 -7.99 -15.15 -10.82
C GLN A 27 -6.47 -14.98 -10.99
N THR A 28 -5.68 -15.37 -10.01
CA THR A 28 -4.22 -15.19 -10.01
C THR A 28 -3.47 -16.46 -10.43
N LEU A 29 -4.18 -17.57 -10.62
CA LEU A 29 -3.58 -18.87 -10.95
C LEU A 29 -2.71 -18.82 -12.19
N ALA A 30 -3.21 -18.21 -13.28
CA ALA A 30 -2.46 -18.13 -14.54
C ALA A 30 -1.19 -17.29 -14.40
N ALA A 31 -1.26 -16.19 -13.64
CA ALA A 31 -0.12 -15.32 -13.36
C ALA A 31 0.95 -16.03 -12.51
N LEU A 32 0.52 -16.75 -11.46
CA LEU A 32 1.42 -17.48 -10.56
C LEU A 32 2.09 -18.69 -11.23
N LEU A 33 1.44 -19.28 -12.24
CA LEU A 33 1.98 -20.41 -13.01
C LEU A 33 2.67 -19.99 -14.31
N ALA A 34 2.72 -18.68 -14.62
CA ALA A 34 3.37 -18.18 -15.82
C ALA A 34 4.84 -18.65 -15.90
N PRO A 35 5.33 -19.00 -17.11
CA PRO A 35 4.68 -18.89 -18.42
C PRO A 35 3.76 -20.07 -18.79
N VAL A 36 3.50 -21.03 -17.90
CA VAL A 36 2.72 -22.23 -18.23
C VAL A 36 1.24 -21.89 -18.44
N ARG A 37 0.67 -22.34 -19.56
CA ARG A 37 -0.73 -22.10 -19.89
C ARG A 37 -1.65 -22.98 -19.04
N VAL A 38 -2.60 -22.37 -18.33
CA VAL A 38 -3.62 -23.10 -17.55
C VAL A 38 -4.84 -23.41 -18.42
N ILE A 39 -5.12 -24.68 -18.65
CA ILE A 39 -6.27 -25.17 -19.41
C ILE A 39 -7.40 -25.55 -18.43
N PRO A 40 -8.61 -24.99 -18.54
CA PRO A 40 -9.74 -25.40 -17.70
C PRO A 40 -10.25 -26.79 -18.12
N ALA A 41 -10.59 -27.64 -17.14
CA ALA A 41 -11.04 -29.03 -17.39
C ALA A 41 -12.30 -29.21 -18.26
N ARG A 42 -13.03 -28.14 -18.57
CA ARG A 42 -14.19 -28.17 -19.49
C ARG A 42 -13.82 -27.88 -20.95
N ALA A 43 -12.55 -27.60 -21.25
CA ALA A 43 -12.11 -27.27 -22.60
C ALA A 43 -12.08 -28.51 -23.50
N ARG A 44 -12.40 -28.32 -24.79
CA ARG A 44 -12.33 -29.35 -25.85
C ARG A 44 -10.91 -29.88 -26.12
N PHE A 45 -9.88 -29.28 -25.51
CA PHE A 45 -8.45 -29.44 -25.82
C PHE A 45 -7.64 -30.06 -24.66
N VAL A 46 -8.20 -31.06 -23.98
CA VAL A 46 -7.53 -31.75 -22.87
C VAL A 46 -6.23 -32.45 -23.31
N GLY A 47 -6.11 -32.80 -24.60
CA GLY A 47 -4.96 -33.54 -25.15
C GLY A 47 -3.61 -32.80 -25.14
N ASP A 48 -3.59 -31.49 -24.93
CA ASP A 48 -2.35 -30.69 -24.89
C ASP A 48 -1.75 -30.57 -23.46
N ALA A 49 -2.44 -31.07 -22.43
CA ALA A 49 -2.00 -30.92 -21.05
C ALA A 49 -0.85 -31.88 -20.73
N GLN A 50 0.21 -31.36 -20.12
CA GLN A 50 1.39 -32.15 -19.73
C GLN A 50 1.39 -32.51 -18.23
N ALA A 51 0.51 -31.90 -17.45
CA ALA A 51 0.31 -32.21 -16.03
C ALA A 51 -1.09 -31.77 -15.57
N VAL A 52 -1.54 -32.31 -14.43
CA VAL A 52 -2.84 -32.01 -13.82
C VAL A 52 -2.66 -31.28 -12.51
N LEU A 53 -3.32 -30.14 -12.36
CA LEU A 53 -3.33 -29.36 -11.13
C LEU A 53 -4.39 -29.90 -10.16
N ALA A 54 -3.99 -30.06 -8.90
CA ALA A 54 -4.88 -30.42 -7.80
C ALA A 54 -4.66 -29.46 -6.62
N TRP A 55 -5.71 -29.13 -5.86
CA TRP A 55 -5.58 -28.27 -4.68
C TRP A 55 -5.41 -29.11 -3.41
N GLY A 56 -4.18 -29.16 -2.89
CA GLY A 56 -3.81 -29.93 -1.70
C GLY A 56 -4.25 -31.40 -1.77
N ARG A 57 -4.84 -31.89 -0.67
CA ARG A 57 -5.46 -33.22 -0.52
C ARG A 57 -6.96 -33.14 -0.25
N LYS A 58 -7.65 -32.16 -0.84
CA LYS A 58 -9.11 -32.08 -0.73
C LYS A 58 -9.77 -33.23 -1.51
N PRO A 59 -11.05 -33.58 -1.27
CA PRO A 59 -11.75 -34.59 -2.08
C PRO A 59 -11.80 -34.27 -3.60
N SER A 60 -11.64 -33.01 -3.98
CA SER A 60 -11.44 -32.63 -5.39
C SER A 60 -10.08 -33.03 -5.95
N ALA A 61 -9.04 -33.06 -5.11
CA ALA A 61 -7.69 -33.49 -5.48
C ALA A 61 -7.64 -35.00 -5.74
N GLU A 62 -8.34 -35.82 -4.94
CA GLU A 62 -8.45 -37.27 -5.17
C GLU A 62 -9.05 -37.58 -6.55
N ARG A 63 -10.09 -36.84 -6.95
CA ARG A 63 -10.67 -36.95 -8.29
C ARG A 63 -9.73 -36.51 -9.40
N ALA A 64 -8.97 -35.43 -9.16
CA ALA A 64 -7.96 -34.96 -10.11
C ALA A 64 -6.83 -36.00 -10.27
N GLU A 65 -6.45 -36.65 -9.18
CA GLU A 65 -5.42 -37.69 -9.14
C GLU A 65 -5.85 -38.97 -9.85
N ALA A 66 -7.05 -39.47 -9.57
CA ALA A 66 -7.61 -40.62 -10.29
C ALA A 66 -7.68 -40.35 -11.80
N TRP A 67 -8.15 -39.15 -12.18
CA TRP A 67 -8.20 -38.75 -13.58
C TRP A 67 -6.81 -38.62 -14.21
N ALA A 68 -5.85 -38.02 -13.51
CA ALA A 68 -4.47 -37.90 -13.98
C ALA A 68 -3.83 -39.28 -14.21
N GLN A 69 -4.09 -40.24 -13.31
CA GLN A 69 -3.63 -41.64 -13.45
C GLN A 69 -4.24 -42.32 -14.67
N GLU A 70 -5.55 -42.16 -14.90
CA GLU A 70 -6.23 -42.68 -16.10
C GLU A 70 -5.63 -42.14 -17.41
N GLN A 71 -5.15 -40.89 -17.39
CA GLN A 71 -4.53 -40.24 -18.56
C GLN A 71 -3.00 -40.41 -18.63
N GLY A 72 -2.36 -41.03 -17.64
CA GLY A 72 -0.91 -41.14 -17.56
C GLY A 72 -0.17 -39.80 -17.38
N LEU A 73 -0.82 -38.80 -16.80
CA LEU A 73 -0.27 -37.46 -16.58
C LEU A 73 0.24 -37.28 -15.14
N PRO A 74 1.35 -36.56 -14.91
CA PRO A 74 1.81 -36.21 -13.58
C PRO A 74 0.85 -35.24 -12.88
N ILE A 75 0.82 -35.28 -11.56
CA ILE A 75 0.01 -34.40 -10.72
C ILE A 75 0.89 -33.32 -10.07
N LEU A 76 0.41 -32.09 -10.08
CA LEU A 76 1.01 -30.97 -9.36
C LEU A 76 0.01 -30.49 -8.29
N ARG A 77 0.42 -30.55 -7.03
CA ARG A 77 -0.40 -30.09 -5.90
C ARG A 77 -0.12 -28.63 -5.59
N LEU A 78 -1.20 -27.87 -5.51
CA LEU A 78 -1.20 -26.43 -5.24
C LEU A 78 -1.76 -26.16 -3.84
N GLU A 79 -1.22 -25.14 -3.20
CA GLU A 79 -1.79 -24.53 -2.00
C GLU A 79 -1.43 -23.05 -1.92
N ASP A 80 -2.11 -22.32 -1.05
CA ASP A 80 -1.73 -20.95 -0.73
C ASP A 80 -0.28 -20.86 -0.26
N GLY A 81 0.43 -19.83 -0.72
CA GLY A 81 1.77 -19.52 -0.23
C GLY A 81 1.78 -19.06 1.23
N PHE A 82 2.97 -19.08 1.83
CA PHE A 82 3.15 -18.69 3.23
C PHE A 82 2.96 -17.19 3.46
N LEU A 83 3.23 -16.34 2.46
CA LEU A 83 2.86 -14.92 2.43
C LEU A 83 1.76 -14.73 1.38
N ARG A 84 0.50 -14.88 1.77
CA ARG A 84 -0.59 -15.08 0.81
C ARG A 84 -1.19 -13.77 0.28
N SER A 85 -1.68 -12.90 1.18
CA SER A 85 -2.53 -11.76 0.78
C SER A 85 -2.72 -10.76 1.93
N VAL A 86 -3.34 -9.61 1.62
CA VAL A 86 -3.84 -8.68 2.64
C VAL A 86 -5.02 -9.30 3.39
N GLY A 87 -6.16 -9.49 2.71
CA GLY A 87 -7.35 -10.09 3.31
C GLY A 87 -7.33 -11.62 3.35
N LEU A 88 -8.41 -12.20 3.86
CA LEU A 88 -8.64 -13.64 3.93
C LEU A 88 -9.03 -14.24 2.57
N GLY A 89 -9.04 -15.58 2.52
CA GLY A 89 -9.27 -16.38 1.31
C GLY A 89 -10.45 -15.97 0.41
N PRO A 90 -11.65 -15.74 0.95
CA PRO A 90 -12.83 -15.37 0.15
C PRO A 90 -12.81 -13.93 -0.39
N ASP A 91 -12.14 -13.02 0.31
CA ASP A 91 -12.25 -11.58 0.07
C ASP A 91 -11.06 -11.04 -0.74
N CYS A 92 -9.96 -11.79 -0.82
CA CYS A 92 -8.74 -11.38 -1.51
C CYS A 92 -8.10 -12.53 -2.30
N PRO A 93 -7.71 -12.30 -3.57
CA PRO A 93 -6.99 -13.29 -4.36
C PRO A 93 -5.62 -13.60 -3.73
N ALA A 94 -5.12 -14.81 -3.95
CA ALA A 94 -3.80 -15.21 -3.47
C ALA A 94 -2.72 -14.55 -4.34
N LEU A 95 -1.77 -13.87 -3.69
CA LEU A 95 -0.59 -13.27 -4.32
C LEU A 95 0.62 -14.21 -4.27
N SER A 96 0.48 -15.33 -3.57
CA SER A 96 1.47 -16.38 -3.47
C SER A 96 0.84 -17.76 -3.47
N MET A 97 1.54 -18.72 -4.06
CA MET A 97 1.11 -20.11 -4.16
C MET A 97 2.31 -21.04 -4.16
N VAL A 98 2.15 -22.24 -3.60
CA VAL A 98 3.15 -23.30 -3.67
C VAL A 98 2.78 -24.30 -4.78
N VAL A 99 3.80 -24.91 -5.39
CA VAL A 99 3.63 -25.95 -6.40
C VAL A 99 4.49 -27.14 -6.00
N ASP A 100 3.85 -28.28 -5.73
CA ASP A 100 4.49 -29.50 -5.24
C ASP A 100 4.28 -30.65 -6.22
N ASP A 101 5.37 -31.20 -6.73
CA ASP A 101 5.44 -32.31 -7.68
C ASP A 101 5.67 -33.68 -7.00
N GLU A 102 5.78 -33.73 -5.67
CA GLU A 102 6.06 -34.96 -4.92
C GLU A 102 4.93 -35.31 -3.94
N GLY A 103 4.40 -34.31 -3.25
CA GLY A 103 3.42 -34.47 -2.19
C GLY A 103 2.73 -33.14 -1.89
N ILE A 104 2.65 -32.76 -0.62
CA ILE A 104 2.28 -31.40 -0.22
C ILE A 104 2.85 -31.10 1.18
N TYR A 105 3.33 -29.88 1.42
CA TYR A 105 4.11 -29.55 2.62
C TYR A 105 3.48 -29.91 3.97
N TYR A 106 2.14 -29.87 4.09
CA TYR A 106 1.46 -30.14 5.35
C TYR A 106 1.22 -31.63 5.62
N ASP A 107 1.49 -32.51 4.65
CA ASP A 107 1.30 -33.95 4.80
C ASP A 107 2.62 -34.63 5.16
N SER A 108 2.69 -35.13 6.39
CA SER A 108 3.85 -35.85 6.93
C SER A 108 3.84 -37.35 6.60
N SER A 109 2.78 -37.89 6.00
CA SER A 109 2.70 -39.32 5.66
C SER A 109 3.58 -39.70 4.47
N SER A 110 3.87 -38.74 3.59
CA SER A 110 4.67 -38.92 2.38
C SER A 110 5.69 -37.80 2.19
N PRO A 111 6.78 -38.01 1.42
CA PRO A 111 7.71 -36.94 1.08
C PRO A 111 7.01 -35.77 0.39
N SER A 112 7.50 -34.55 0.63
CA SER A 112 7.11 -33.38 -0.14
C SER A 112 8.33 -32.71 -0.75
N ARG A 113 8.10 -31.95 -1.83
CA ARG A 113 9.14 -31.13 -2.44
C ARG A 113 9.78 -30.19 -1.41
N LEU A 114 9.00 -29.62 -0.50
CA LEU A 114 9.53 -28.74 0.54
C LEU A 114 10.48 -29.47 1.50
N GLU A 115 10.19 -30.71 1.91
CA GLU A 115 11.11 -31.50 2.74
C GLU A 115 12.44 -31.75 2.02
N ARG A 116 12.42 -32.01 0.71
CA ARG A 116 13.63 -32.14 -0.11
C ARG A 116 14.38 -30.82 -0.25
N LEU A 117 13.69 -29.68 -0.32
CA LEU A 117 14.33 -28.37 -0.38
C LEU A 117 14.97 -27.97 0.94
N ILE A 118 14.36 -28.32 2.08
CA ILE A 118 14.88 -28.04 3.42
C ILE A 118 16.18 -28.82 3.69
N SER A 119 16.28 -30.05 3.19
CA SER A 119 17.45 -30.91 3.42
C SER A 119 18.67 -30.57 2.53
N GLN A 120 18.52 -29.66 1.55
CA GLN A 120 19.63 -29.26 0.69
C GLN A 120 20.58 -28.30 1.43
N PRO A 121 21.91 -28.51 1.31
CA PRO A 121 22.87 -27.56 1.87
C PRO A 121 22.77 -26.20 1.15
N LEU A 122 22.82 -25.12 1.92
CA LEU A 122 22.83 -23.77 1.37
C LEU A 122 24.26 -23.24 1.19
N SER A 123 24.47 -22.48 0.12
CA SER A 123 25.63 -21.60 -0.01
C SER A 123 25.57 -20.45 0.99
N ALA A 124 26.71 -19.82 1.27
CA ALA A 124 26.76 -18.65 2.15
C ALA A 124 25.83 -17.50 1.70
N ALA A 125 25.69 -17.28 0.38
CA ALA A 125 24.79 -16.28 -0.17
C ALA A 125 23.32 -16.63 0.08
N GLN A 126 22.93 -17.89 -0.07
CA GLN A 126 21.56 -18.36 0.21
C GLN A 126 21.23 -18.29 1.70
N THR A 127 22.19 -18.63 2.57
CA THR A 127 22.05 -18.45 4.02
C THR A 127 21.85 -16.98 4.38
N ALA A 128 22.66 -16.08 3.82
CA ALA A 128 22.52 -14.64 4.03
C ALA A 128 21.17 -14.11 3.51
N ARG A 129 20.70 -14.58 2.34
CA ARG A 129 19.37 -14.24 1.80
C ARG A 129 18.24 -14.70 2.74
N GLY A 130 18.31 -15.94 3.24
CA GLY A 130 17.35 -16.45 4.21
C GLY A 130 17.32 -15.64 5.51
N GLN A 131 18.48 -15.22 6.02
CA GLN A 131 18.57 -14.33 7.19
C GLN A 131 17.99 -12.94 6.91
N ALA A 132 18.31 -12.34 5.77
CA ALA A 132 17.79 -11.04 5.35
C ALA A 132 16.26 -11.06 5.23
N LEU A 133 15.70 -12.13 4.63
CA LEU A 133 14.26 -12.34 4.53
C LEU A 133 13.57 -12.45 5.90
N ILE A 134 14.19 -13.12 6.88
CA ILE A 134 13.67 -13.16 8.25
C ILE A 134 13.61 -11.75 8.85
N GLN A 135 14.66 -10.94 8.66
CA GLN A 135 14.66 -9.56 9.16
C GLN A 135 13.61 -8.70 8.45
N ALA A 136 13.50 -8.82 7.12
CA ALA A 136 12.48 -8.14 6.33
C ALA A 136 11.07 -8.56 6.77
N TRP A 137 10.85 -9.83 7.11
CA TRP A 137 9.56 -10.35 7.57
C TRP A 137 9.13 -9.69 8.88
N ARG A 138 10.06 -9.61 9.84
CA ARG A 138 9.85 -8.93 11.13
C ARG A 138 9.62 -7.44 10.94
N ALA A 139 10.43 -6.78 10.10
CA ALA A 139 10.34 -5.35 9.82
C ALA A 139 9.02 -4.97 9.10
N ALA A 140 8.57 -5.79 8.17
CA ALA A 140 7.28 -5.64 7.50
C ALA A 140 6.08 -6.00 8.39
N ARG A 141 6.33 -6.63 9.55
CA ARG A 141 5.31 -7.19 10.45
C ARG A 141 4.31 -8.04 9.67
N ALA A 142 4.86 -8.96 8.86
CA ALA A 142 4.08 -9.80 7.96
C ALA A 142 3.55 -11.07 8.63
N SER A 143 2.48 -11.62 8.06
CA SER A 143 1.93 -12.94 8.35
C SER A 143 1.33 -13.55 7.07
N LYS A 144 0.67 -14.72 7.14
CA LYS A 144 -0.06 -15.29 5.98
C LYS A 144 -1.11 -14.33 5.44
N TYR A 145 -1.87 -13.71 6.35
CA TYR A 145 -2.89 -12.71 6.09
C TYR A 145 -2.56 -11.44 6.88
N ASN A 146 -2.81 -10.27 6.30
CA ASN A 146 -2.22 -9.01 6.76
C ASN A 146 -3.23 -7.87 6.97
N HIS A 147 -4.52 -8.21 7.04
CA HIS A 147 -5.62 -7.26 7.18
C HIS A 147 -5.93 -6.86 8.63
N ALA A 148 -5.71 -7.79 9.57
CA ALA A 148 -5.96 -7.63 11.00
C ALA A 148 -5.12 -6.51 11.59
N ARG A 149 -5.62 -5.81 12.61
CA ARG A 149 -4.81 -4.81 13.33
C ARG A 149 -3.96 -5.47 14.40
N GLU A 150 -2.85 -4.84 14.71
CA GLU A 150 -2.05 -5.21 15.86
C GLU A 150 -2.60 -4.67 17.17
N HIS A 151 -2.46 -5.50 18.20
CA HIS A 151 -2.93 -5.22 19.54
C HIS A 151 -1.84 -5.57 20.55
N PRO A 152 -0.73 -4.81 20.59
CA PRO A 152 0.39 -5.08 21.49
C PRO A 152 -0.02 -5.04 22.97
N GLU A 153 -1.11 -4.34 23.31
CA GLU A 153 -1.68 -4.26 24.66
C GLU A 153 -2.32 -5.57 25.13
N TRP A 154 -2.61 -6.52 24.22
CA TRP A 154 -3.18 -7.82 24.59
C TRP A 154 -2.14 -8.79 25.15
N VAL A 155 -0.85 -8.52 24.94
CA VAL A 155 0.25 -9.44 25.27
C VAL A 155 1.26 -8.78 26.21
N ARG A 156 1.70 -9.55 27.19
CA ARG A 156 2.72 -9.19 28.18
C ARG A 156 3.92 -10.12 28.02
N GLU A 157 5.08 -9.64 28.43
CA GLU A 157 6.26 -10.50 28.54
C GLU A 157 5.97 -11.68 29.47
N GLY A 158 6.42 -12.88 29.09
CA GLY A 158 6.17 -14.11 29.84
C GLY A 158 4.88 -14.85 29.47
N ASP A 159 3.99 -14.24 28.68
CA ASP A 159 2.80 -14.94 28.17
C ASP A 159 3.18 -16.10 27.24
N VAL A 160 2.36 -17.16 27.25
CA VAL A 160 2.50 -18.32 26.36
C VAL A 160 1.33 -18.36 25.38
N LEU A 161 1.63 -18.53 24.10
CA LEU A 161 0.61 -18.55 23.05
C LEU A 161 0.23 -19.99 22.70
N VAL A 162 -1.05 -20.31 22.75
CA VAL A 162 -1.62 -21.59 22.29
C VAL A 162 -2.50 -21.32 21.08
N VAL A 163 -2.20 -22.00 19.98
CA VAL A 163 -2.76 -21.69 18.66
C VAL A 163 -3.86 -22.68 18.29
N ASP A 164 -5.09 -22.20 18.13
CA ASP A 164 -6.18 -23.01 17.56
C ASP A 164 -6.08 -23.07 16.02
N GLN A 165 -6.79 -24.03 15.43
CA GLN A 165 -6.97 -24.14 13.99
C GLN A 165 -8.44 -24.39 13.66
N THR A 166 -8.83 -24.15 12.41
CA THR A 166 -10.20 -24.43 11.97
C THR A 166 -10.44 -25.94 11.94
N PHE A 167 -11.58 -26.38 12.48
CA PHE A 167 -11.97 -27.79 12.41
C PHE A 167 -12.02 -28.28 10.96
N GLY A 168 -11.40 -29.43 10.68
CA GLY A 168 -11.32 -30.01 9.35
C GLY A 168 -10.22 -29.40 8.45
N ASP A 169 -9.30 -28.60 9.00
CA ASP A 169 -8.08 -28.20 8.30
C ASP A 169 -7.26 -29.45 7.90
N ALA A 170 -6.95 -29.57 6.62
CA ALA A 170 -6.22 -30.70 6.04
C ALA A 170 -4.81 -30.85 6.61
N SER A 171 -4.22 -29.77 7.13
CA SER A 171 -2.92 -29.82 7.80
C SER A 171 -2.97 -30.53 9.14
N ILE A 172 -4.12 -30.65 9.80
CA ILE A 172 -4.26 -31.36 11.08
C ILE A 172 -4.08 -32.86 10.84
N SER A 173 -4.89 -33.44 9.95
CA SER A 173 -4.78 -34.85 9.60
C SER A 173 -3.47 -35.17 8.88
N GLY A 174 -3.01 -34.31 7.96
CA GLY A 174 -1.71 -34.45 7.30
C GLY A 174 -0.53 -34.44 8.26
N GLY A 175 -0.62 -33.67 9.34
CA GLY A 175 0.37 -33.67 10.42
C GLY A 175 0.19 -34.77 11.45
N GLN A 176 -0.57 -35.83 11.16
CA GLN A 176 -0.85 -36.96 12.06
C GLN A 176 -1.45 -36.54 13.42
N ALA A 177 -2.24 -35.47 13.40
CA ALA A 177 -2.91 -34.94 14.58
C ALA A 177 -4.43 -35.02 14.45
N ASP A 178 -5.10 -34.78 15.56
CA ASP A 178 -6.55 -34.87 15.71
C ASP A 178 -7.06 -33.85 16.74
N ALA A 179 -8.36 -33.89 17.03
CA ALA A 179 -8.97 -33.01 18.03
C ALA A 179 -8.38 -33.20 19.44
N GLN A 180 -7.97 -34.42 19.81
CA GLN A 180 -7.37 -34.68 21.12
C GLN A 180 -5.98 -34.04 21.26
N SER A 181 -5.27 -33.87 20.14
CA SER A 181 -3.96 -33.21 20.09
C SER A 181 -4.03 -31.77 20.59
N PHE A 182 -5.12 -31.04 20.30
CA PHE A 182 -5.35 -29.69 20.84
C PHE A 182 -5.56 -29.71 22.35
N LEU A 183 -6.23 -30.73 22.90
CA LEU A 183 -6.44 -30.87 24.33
C LEU A 183 -5.12 -31.12 25.07
N ARG A 184 -4.31 -32.06 24.55
CA ARG A 184 -2.96 -32.35 25.07
C ARG A 184 -2.08 -31.11 25.00
N MET A 185 -2.16 -30.35 23.90
CA MET A 185 -1.42 -29.11 23.72
C MET A 185 -1.75 -28.07 24.79
N LEU A 186 -3.04 -27.83 25.05
CA LEU A 186 -3.46 -26.88 26.08
C LEU A 186 -3.02 -27.32 27.48
N GLN A 187 -3.20 -28.61 27.79
CA GLN A 187 -2.81 -29.17 29.07
C GLN A 187 -1.30 -29.04 29.29
N ALA A 188 -0.49 -29.40 28.30
CA ALA A 188 0.96 -29.23 28.36
C ALA A 188 1.38 -27.77 28.55
N ALA A 189 0.74 -26.82 27.86
CA ALA A 189 1.04 -25.40 28.07
C ALA A 189 0.74 -24.94 29.52
N LEU A 190 -0.35 -25.45 30.10
CA LEU A 190 -0.73 -25.14 31.49
C LEU A 190 0.23 -25.75 32.52
N ASP A 191 0.74 -26.96 32.25
CA ASP A 191 1.62 -27.72 33.15
C ASP A 191 3.08 -27.25 33.06
N GLU A 192 3.57 -26.98 31.86
CA GLU A 192 4.95 -26.55 31.62
C GLU A 192 5.19 -25.08 31.98
N HIS A 193 4.12 -24.29 32.01
CA HIS A 193 4.16 -22.88 32.41
C HIS A 193 3.13 -22.58 33.51
N PRO A 194 3.37 -23.06 34.75
CA PRO A 194 2.38 -23.01 35.83
C PRO A 194 2.07 -21.58 36.29
N GLN A 195 3.00 -20.65 36.11
CA GLN A 195 2.86 -19.24 36.50
C GLN A 195 2.50 -18.32 35.33
N ALA A 196 2.57 -18.80 34.08
CA ALA A 196 2.30 -17.97 32.93
C ALA A 196 0.79 -17.84 32.67
N ARG A 197 0.44 -16.69 32.11
CA ARG A 197 -0.85 -16.50 31.44
C ARG A 197 -0.78 -17.16 30.06
N ILE A 198 -1.83 -17.89 29.72
CA ILE A 198 -1.94 -18.63 28.47
C ILE A 198 -2.91 -17.90 27.54
N LEU A 199 -2.40 -17.43 26.42
CA LEU A 199 -3.17 -16.75 25.39
C LEU A 199 -3.70 -17.79 24.40
N LEU A 200 -5.02 -17.99 24.37
CA LEU A 200 -5.67 -18.87 23.40
C LEU A 200 -6.07 -18.07 22.17
N LYS A 201 -5.30 -18.22 21.08
CA LYS A 201 -5.63 -17.60 19.80
C LYS A 201 -6.58 -18.50 19.03
N VAL A 202 -7.85 -18.13 19.02
CA VAL A 202 -8.90 -18.78 18.24
C VAL A 202 -9.13 -18.08 16.91
N HIS A 203 -9.65 -18.81 15.93
CA HIS A 203 -10.02 -18.23 14.64
C HIS A 203 -11.27 -17.34 14.81
N PRO A 204 -11.34 -16.13 14.23
CA PRO A 204 -12.49 -15.21 14.41
C PRO A 204 -13.84 -15.82 14.04
N ASP A 205 -13.90 -16.63 12.97
CA ASP A 205 -15.11 -17.39 12.60
C ASP A 205 -15.62 -18.35 13.68
N VAL A 206 -14.75 -18.87 14.55
CA VAL A 206 -15.13 -19.76 15.66
C VAL A 206 -15.87 -18.97 16.72
N VAL A 207 -15.36 -17.78 17.05
CA VAL A 207 -15.95 -16.86 18.03
C VAL A 207 -17.25 -16.28 17.52
N ALA A 208 -17.33 -15.98 16.23
CA ALA A 208 -18.54 -15.51 15.56
C ALA A 208 -19.59 -16.62 15.35
N GLY A 209 -19.36 -17.85 15.82
CA GLY A 209 -20.29 -18.99 15.67
C GLY A 209 -20.42 -19.52 14.25
N ARG A 210 -19.60 -19.05 13.31
CA ARG A 210 -19.61 -19.45 11.89
C ARG A 210 -18.85 -20.76 11.64
N LYS A 211 -17.91 -21.11 12.52
CA LYS A 211 -17.16 -22.38 12.51
C LYS A 211 -17.06 -22.95 13.94
N ARG A 212 -16.69 -24.23 14.06
CA ARG A 212 -16.33 -24.85 15.34
C ARG A 212 -14.81 -24.88 15.48
N GLY A 213 -14.28 -24.47 16.63
CA GLY A 213 -12.86 -24.62 16.98
C GLY A 213 -12.65 -25.80 17.91
N HIS A 214 -11.40 -26.17 18.18
CA HIS A 214 -11.11 -27.35 19.00
C HIS A 214 -11.23 -27.07 20.51
N PHE A 215 -11.13 -25.81 20.93
CA PHE A 215 -11.19 -25.42 22.35
C PHE A 215 -12.59 -25.17 22.91
N SER A 216 -13.64 -25.09 22.08
CA SER A 216 -15.01 -24.75 22.53
C SER A 216 -15.64 -25.79 23.47
N ALA A 217 -15.09 -27.01 23.54
CA ALA A 217 -15.57 -28.10 24.39
C ALA A 217 -14.87 -28.16 25.77
N LEU A 218 -13.84 -27.34 26.02
CA LEU A 218 -12.93 -27.51 27.16
C LEU A 218 -13.32 -26.76 28.43
N ASP A 219 -14.21 -25.77 28.35
CA ASP A 219 -14.48 -24.86 29.47
C ASP A 219 -14.94 -25.59 30.75
N HIS A 220 -15.66 -26.71 30.59
CA HIS A 220 -16.16 -27.50 31.72
C HIS A 220 -15.14 -28.47 32.34
N THR A 221 -14.02 -28.75 31.65
CA THR A 221 -13.02 -29.75 32.08
C THR A 221 -11.84 -29.17 32.84
N LEU A 222 -11.65 -27.85 32.78
CA LEU A 222 -10.51 -27.17 33.37
C LEU A 222 -10.76 -26.78 34.83
N SER A 223 -9.72 -26.89 35.66
CA SER A 223 -9.78 -26.43 37.06
C SER A 223 -10.00 -24.91 37.13
N PRO A 224 -10.61 -24.38 38.22
CA PRO A 224 -10.82 -22.93 38.37
C PRO A 224 -9.51 -22.12 38.26
N ALA A 225 -8.42 -22.64 38.83
CA ALA A 225 -7.11 -22.01 38.77
C ALA A 225 -6.52 -21.98 37.35
N ALA A 226 -6.74 -23.02 36.54
CA ALA A 226 -6.35 -23.02 35.15
C ALA A 226 -7.14 -21.98 34.34
N ARG A 227 -8.46 -21.88 34.56
CA ARG A 227 -9.31 -20.91 33.84
C ARG A 227 -8.93 -19.46 34.10
N GLN A 228 -8.51 -19.11 35.32
CA GLN A 228 -8.05 -17.74 35.64
C GLN A 228 -6.81 -17.32 34.86
N ARG A 229 -6.00 -18.28 34.38
CA ARG A 229 -4.79 -18.01 33.59
C ARG A 229 -5.05 -18.00 32.09
N LEU A 230 -6.23 -18.44 31.64
CA LEU A 230 -6.58 -18.45 30.22
C LEU A 230 -7.12 -17.09 29.78
N GLN A 231 -6.55 -16.56 28.72
CA GLN A 231 -7.09 -15.39 28.03
C GLN A 231 -7.43 -15.75 26.59
N TRP A 232 -8.71 -15.64 26.26
CA TRP A 232 -9.21 -15.87 24.92
C TRP A 232 -8.97 -14.66 24.03
N LEU A 233 -8.15 -14.82 23.00
CA LEU A 233 -7.96 -13.81 21.96
C LEU A 233 -8.99 -14.06 20.86
N ALA A 234 -10.21 -13.59 21.14
CA ALA A 234 -11.39 -13.85 20.33
C ALA A 234 -11.52 -12.93 19.11
N ALA A 235 -10.85 -11.78 19.16
CA ALA A 235 -10.77 -10.84 18.06
C ALA A 235 -9.67 -11.24 17.08
N ASP A 236 -9.75 -10.66 15.88
CA ASP A 236 -8.77 -10.85 14.82
C ASP A 236 -7.49 -10.08 15.15
N ALA A 237 -6.64 -10.68 15.99
CA ALA A 237 -5.32 -10.16 16.35
C ALA A 237 -4.31 -10.55 15.27
N HIS A 238 -3.60 -9.56 14.72
CA HIS A 238 -2.49 -9.82 13.80
C HIS A 238 -1.34 -10.56 14.51
N PRO A 239 -0.81 -11.69 13.98
CA PRO A 239 0.16 -12.52 14.69
C PRO A 239 1.46 -11.83 15.17
N PRO A 240 2.12 -10.94 14.39
CA PRO A 240 3.33 -10.24 14.80
C PRO A 240 3.31 -9.60 16.18
N SER A 241 2.24 -8.88 16.57
CA SER A 241 2.18 -8.27 17.89
C SER A 241 2.16 -9.29 19.03
N LEU A 242 1.68 -10.50 18.75
CA LEU A 242 1.71 -11.62 19.70
C LEU A 242 3.11 -12.26 19.71
N LEU A 243 3.59 -12.66 18.53
CA LEU A 243 4.82 -13.42 18.34
C LEU A 243 6.06 -12.65 18.77
N ASP A 244 6.05 -11.32 18.73
CA ASP A 244 7.17 -10.49 19.18
C ASP A 244 7.41 -10.60 20.70
N ARG A 245 6.35 -10.78 21.50
CA ARG A 245 6.39 -10.64 22.97
C ARG A 245 6.26 -11.94 23.76
N VAL A 246 5.60 -12.95 23.20
CA VAL A 246 5.35 -14.22 23.91
C VAL A 246 6.66 -14.95 24.21
N ALA A 247 6.66 -15.72 25.29
CA ALA A 247 7.78 -16.52 25.76
C ALA A 247 7.91 -17.85 24.99
N ALA A 248 6.79 -18.45 24.59
CA ALA A 248 6.74 -19.69 23.84
C ALA A 248 5.44 -19.79 23.03
N VAL A 249 5.46 -20.61 21.98
CA VAL A 249 4.30 -20.89 21.11
C VAL A 249 4.03 -22.38 21.07
N TYR A 250 2.78 -22.76 21.35
CA TYR A 250 2.27 -24.11 21.31
C TYR A 250 1.33 -24.25 20.12
N THR A 251 1.60 -25.20 19.24
CA THR A 251 0.82 -25.40 18.02
C THR A 251 0.63 -26.87 17.70
N VAL A 252 -0.45 -27.20 17.00
CA VAL A 252 -0.60 -28.52 16.38
C VAL A 252 0.12 -28.50 15.04
N THR A 253 -0.44 -27.86 14.01
CA THR A 253 0.16 -27.78 12.67
C THR A 253 0.05 -26.39 12.03
N SER A 254 -0.37 -25.38 12.80
CA SER A 254 -0.62 -24.03 12.29
C SER A 254 0.64 -23.41 11.70
N GLN A 255 0.49 -22.64 10.62
CA GLN A 255 1.60 -21.85 10.06
C GLN A 255 2.20 -20.88 11.10
N MET A 256 1.42 -20.45 12.11
CA MET A 256 1.92 -19.53 13.12
C MET A 256 3.10 -20.10 13.94
N GLY A 257 3.27 -21.43 13.98
CA GLY A 257 4.49 -22.03 14.54
C GLY A 257 5.73 -21.81 13.67
N PHE A 258 5.62 -21.83 12.33
CA PHE A 258 6.70 -21.42 11.44
C PHE A 258 7.04 -19.94 11.64
N GLU A 259 6.02 -19.08 11.71
CA GLU A 259 6.21 -17.65 11.97
C GLU A 259 6.89 -17.42 13.32
N ALA A 260 6.52 -18.16 14.36
CA ALA A 260 7.19 -18.09 15.67
C ALA A 260 8.70 -18.41 15.58
N LEU A 261 9.11 -19.39 14.76
CA LEU A 261 10.52 -19.64 14.47
C LEU A 261 11.18 -18.44 13.76
N LEU A 262 10.48 -17.83 12.80
CA LEU A 262 10.97 -16.60 12.15
C LEU A 262 11.12 -15.47 13.16
N TRP A 263 10.31 -15.39 14.23
CA TRP A 263 10.44 -14.44 15.34
C TRP A 263 11.45 -14.87 16.42
N GLY A 264 12.08 -16.04 16.27
CA GLY A 264 13.07 -16.56 17.23
C GLY A 264 12.43 -17.05 18.53
N LYS A 265 11.15 -17.44 18.52
CA LYS A 265 10.44 -17.96 19.69
C LYS A 265 10.58 -19.48 19.79
N PRO A 266 10.69 -20.05 21.01
CA PRO A 266 10.54 -21.47 21.23
C PRO A 266 9.16 -21.96 20.76
N VAL A 267 9.15 -23.08 20.03
CA VAL A 267 7.93 -23.67 19.49
C VAL A 267 7.80 -25.11 19.95
N ARG A 268 6.62 -25.46 20.47
CA ARG A 268 6.22 -26.83 20.79
C ARG A 268 5.12 -27.31 19.84
N CYS A 269 5.35 -28.45 19.18
CA CYS A 269 4.46 -29.01 18.17
C CYS A 269 3.76 -30.29 18.67
N PHE A 270 2.44 -30.35 18.50
CA PHE A 270 1.60 -31.52 18.83
C PHE A 270 1.10 -32.29 17.60
N GLY A 271 1.43 -31.80 16.41
CA GLY A 271 1.42 -32.56 15.16
C GLY A 271 2.78 -32.49 14.48
N LEU A 272 2.84 -32.89 13.22
CA LEU A 272 4.05 -32.87 12.38
C LEU A 272 3.93 -31.88 11.21
N PRO A 273 3.80 -30.57 11.46
CA PRO A 273 3.84 -29.57 10.38
C PRO A 273 5.18 -29.59 9.65
N PHE A 274 5.27 -28.94 8.48
CA PHE A 274 6.46 -28.97 7.64
C PHE A 274 7.76 -28.51 8.32
N TYR A 275 7.65 -27.68 9.37
CA TYR A 275 8.75 -27.13 10.14
C TYR A 275 9.12 -27.94 11.39
N ALA A 276 8.36 -29.00 11.71
CA ALA A 276 8.67 -29.93 12.80
C ALA A 276 9.58 -31.08 12.33
N GLY A 277 10.38 -31.64 13.23
CA GLY A 277 11.29 -32.76 12.96
C GLY A 277 12.69 -32.36 12.48
N TRP A 278 12.99 -31.06 12.43
CA TRP A 278 14.27 -30.53 11.96
C TRP A 278 15.18 -30.04 13.09
N GLY A 279 14.85 -30.32 14.36
CA GLY A 279 15.62 -29.85 15.52
C GLY A 279 15.38 -28.37 15.88
N LEU A 280 14.45 -27.70 15.19
CA LEU A 280 14.06 -26.31 15.43
C LEU A 280 12.89 -26.17 16.43
N THR A 281 12.20 -27.27 16.71
CA THR A 281 10.99 -27.34 17.53
C THR A 281 11.09 -28.45 18.56
N ARG A 282 10.30 -28.35 19.63
CA ARG A 282 10.06 -29.46 20.56
C ARG A 282 8.82 -30.23 20.09
N ASP A 283 9.03 -31.41 19.53
CA ASP A 283 7.97 -32.19 18.90
C ASP A 283 7.43 -33.28 19.85
N GLU A 284 6.10 -33.36 19.95
CA GLU A 284 5.40 -34.41 20.70
C GLU A 284 5.44 -35.76 19.97
N LEU A 285 5.33 -35.71 18.64
CA LEU A 285 5.33 -36.89 17.79
C LEU A 285 6.74 -37.16 17.26
N SER A 286 7.07 -38.45 17.08
CA SER A 286 8.32 -38.82 16.43
C SER A 286 8.27 -38.46 14.94
N PRO A 287 9.18 -37.59 14.44
CA PRO A 287 9.18 -37.21 13.04
C PRO A 287 9.64 -38.39 12.15
N PRO A 288 9.26 -38.40 10.87
CA PRO A 288 9.72 -39.42 9.94
C PRO A 288 11.25 -39.33 9.74
N PRO A 289 11.97 -40.45 9.51
CA PRO A 289 13.44 -40.47 9.41
C PRO A 289 14.06 -39.55 8.35
N ARG A 290 13.26 -39.11 7.37
CA ARG A 290 13.68 -38.18 6.31
C ARG A 290 13.85 -36.73 6.80
N ARG A 291 13.31 -36.37 7.97
CA ARG A 291 13.54 -35.07 8.61
C ARG A 291 14.69 -35.22 9.60
N GLN A 292 15.88 -34.81 9.21
CA GLN A 292 17.11 -35.00 9.99
C GLN A 292 17.46 -33.73 10.78
N PRO A 293 17.49 -33.78 12.14
CA PRO A 293 17.62 -32.57 12.97
C PRO A 293 18.96 -31.83 12.92
N ALA A 294 20.07 -32.53 12.62
CA ALA A 294 21.40 -32.01 12.93
C ALA A 294 21.94 -30.94 11.95
N GLN A 295 21.20 -30.58 10.90
CA GLN A 295 21.76 -29.83 9.76
C GLN A 295 20.94 -28.63 9.30
N VAL A 296 19.78 -28.34 9.89
CA VAL A 296 18.85 -27.33 9.38
C VAL A 296 18.69 -26.17 10.36
N GLY A 297 19.15 -24.99 9.95
CA GLY A 297 18.89 -23.72 10.65
C GLY A 297 17.60 -23.04 10.18
N VAL A 298 17.08 -22.09 10.96
CA VAL A 298 15.88 -21.30 10.59
C VAL A 298 16.05 -20.58 9.26
N ALA A 299 17.26 -20.10 8.94
CA ALA A 299 17.54 -19.49 7.64
C ALA A 299 17.38 -20.46 6.46
N ALA A 300 17.73 -21.74 6.64
CA ALA A 300 17.53 -22.76 5.62
C ALA A 300 16.04 -23.08 5.41
N LEU A 301 15.29 -23.18 6.51
CA LEU A 301 13.84 -23.35 6.47
C LEU A 301 13.15 -22.15 5.78
N ALA A 302 13.53 -20.92 6.13
CA ALA A 302 12.99 -19.71 5.52
C ALA A 302 13.31 -19.64 4.02
N HIS A 303 14.55 -19.92 3.63
CA HIS A 303 14.95 -19.94 2.23
C HIS A 303 14.22 -21.03 1.43
N ALA A 304 14.11 -22.26 1.96
CA ALA A 304 13.38 -23.33 1.29
C ALA A 304 11.90 -22.97 1.10
N ALA A 305 11.23 -22.50 2.15
CA ALA A 305 9.80 -22.21 2.16
C ALA A 305 9.45 -20.96 1.34
N LEU A 306 10.17 -19.85 1.54
CA LEU A 306 9.82 -18.54 0.98
C LEU A 306 10.53 -18.24 -0.34
N VAL A 307 11.70 -18.83 -0.64
CA VAL A 307 12.40 -18.52 -1.91
C VAL A 307 12.19 -19.64 -2.92
N ARG A 308 12.35 -20.90 -2.49
CA ARG A 308 12.45 -22.03 -3.42
C ARG A 308 11.14 -22.76 -3.69
N TYR A 309 10.19 -22.70 -2.75
CA TYR A 309 8.94 -23.47 -2.81
C TYR A 309 7.72 -22.61 -3.19
N ALA A 310 7.63 -21.41 -2.62
CA ALA A 310 6.56 -20.47 -2.91
C ALA A 310 6.87 -19.61 -4.15
N ARG A 311 5.81 -19.25 -4.87
CA ARG A 311 5.82 -18.32 -6.01
C ARG A 311 5.05 -17.07 -5.65
N TYR A 312 5.39 -15.95 -6.29
CA TYR A 312 4.82 -14.65 -5.98
C TYR A 312 4.49 -13.85 -7.24
N ILE A 313 3.46 -13.01 -7.15
CA ILE A 313 3.13 -12.04 -8.18
C ILE A 313 3.00 -10.64 -7.59
N ARG A 314 3.33 -9.63 -8.38
CA ARG A 314 3.02 -8.23 -8.07
C ARG A 314 1.54 -7.94 -8.31
N PRO A 315 0.78 -7.47 -7.33
CA PRO A 315 -0.66 -7.23 -7.46
C PRO A 315 -1.05 -6.27 -8.58
N GLU A 316 -0.22 -5.25 -8.83
CA GLU A 316 -0.51 -4.20 -9.81
C GLU A 316 -0.25 -4.62 -11.27
N THR A 317 0.54 -5.68 -11.50
CA THR A 317 0.97 -6.08 -12.86
C THR A 317 0.59 -7.52 -13.19
N GLY A 318 0.38 -8.37 -12.19
CA GLY A 318 0.29 -9.81 -12.36
C GLY A 318 1.61 -10.47 -12.78
N GLU A 319 2.72 -9.73 -12.82
CA GLU A 319 4.02 -10.29 -13.14
C GLU A 319 4.61 -11.07 -11.97
N ALA A 320 5.35 -12.12 -12.28
CA ALA A 320 6.11 -12.87 -11.27
C ALA A 320 7.15 -11.98 -10.59
N CYS A 321 7.27 -12.11 -9.28
CA CYS A 321 8.23 -11.39 -8.46
C CYS A 321 8.90 -12.29 -7.43
N GLU A 322 9.87 -11.76 -6.70
CA GLU A 322 10.56 -12.46 -5.62
C GLU A 322 9.79 -12.27 -4.29
N ALA A 323 10.14 -13.09 -3.29
CA ALA A 323 9.55 -13.00 -1.95
C ALA A 323 9.75 -11.62 -1.31
N GLU A 324 10.95 -11.05 -1.50
CA GLU A 324 11.34 -9.72 -1.04
C GLU A 324 10.39 -8.65 -1.58
N ASP A 325 10.06 -8.70 -2.89
CA ASP A 325 9.19 -7.72 -3.53
C ASP A 325 7.78 -7.72 -2.92
N LEU A 326 7.18 -8.92 -2.75
CA LEU A 326 5.85 -9.02 -2.17
C LEU A 326 5.86 -8.64 -0.68
N LEU A 327 6.95 -8.93 0.03
CA LEU A 327 7.09 -8.61 1.44
C LEU A 327 7.20 -7.11 1.69
N ASP A 328 7.98 -6.39 0.88
CA ASP A 328 8.05 -4.93 0.92
C ASP A 328 6.69 -4.30 0.60
N TRP A 329 6.00 -4.84 -0.42
CA TRP A 329 4.64 -4.42 -0.75
C TRP A 329 3.67 -4.67 0.40
N MET A 330 3.75 -5.84 1.07
CA MET A 330 2.90 -6.18 2.21
C MET A 330 3.17 -5.24 3.38
N GLY A 331 4.44 -4.95 3.67
CA GLY A 331 4.85 -4.01 4.71
C GLY A 331 4.31 -2.60 4.47
N LEU A 332 4.24 -2.15 3.21
CA LEU A 332 3.57 -0.90 2.86
C LEU A 332 2.07 -0.96 3.19
N GLN A 333 1.38 -2.04 2.82
CA GLN A 333 -0.04 -2.20 3.15
C GLN A 333 -0.26 -2.16 4.67
N ARG A 334 0.57 -2.86 5.44
CA ARG A 334 0.51 -2.90 6.91
C ARG A 334 0.63 -1.50 7.51
N ARG A 335 1.72 -0.78 7.20
CA ARG A 335 1.99 0.56 7.74
C ARG A 335 0.89 1.56 7.38
N SER A 336 0.43 1.55 6.13
CA SER A 336 -0.62 2.46 5.67
C SER A 336 -1.97 2.16 6.32
N ARG A 337 -2.34 0.88 6.47
CA ARG A 337 -3.63 0.46 7.04
C ARG A 337 -3.72 0.66 8.55
N GLU A 338 -2.59 0.70 9.25
CA GLU A 338 -2.54 0.98 10.69
C GLU A 338 -2.38 2.47 11.02
N ARG A 339 -2.17 3.31 10.02
CA ARG A 339 -1.82 4.74 10.19
C ARG A 339 -2.86 5.53 11.00
N PHE A 340 -4.14 5.19 10.89
CA PHE A 340 -5.24 5.91 11.52
C PHE A 340 -6.02 5.03 12.51
N SER A 341 -6.88 5.66 13.31
CA SER A 341 -7.80 4.97 14.23
C SER A 341 -8.66 3.90 13.51
N PRO A 342 -9.08 2.81 14.18
CA PRO A 342 -9.97 1.81 13.61
C PRO A 342 -11.26 2.36 13.03
N THR A 343 -11.74 3.51 13.51
CA THR A 343 -12.91 4.20 12.95
C THR A 343 -12.56 5.64 12.60
N VAL A 344 -12.92 6.08 11.40
CA VAL A 344 -12.71 7.45 10.92
C VAL A 344 -14.04 8.03 10.47
N VAL A 345 -14.35 9.25 10.94
CA VAL A 345 -15.56 9.98 10.52
C VAL A 345 -15.22 10.95 9.41
N ALA A 346 -15.63 10.64 8.18
CA ALA A 346 -15.39 11.46 7.00
C ALA A 346 -16.54 12.46 6.79
N VAL A 347 -16.27 13.75 6.96
CA VAL A 347 -17.31 14.78 7.00
C VAL A 347 -17.43 15.55 5.69
N GLY A 348 -18.62 15.48 5.09
CA GLY A 348 -19.02 16.34 3.97
C GLY A 348 -18.38 16.02 2.63
N PHE A 349 -18.04 14.76 2.39
CA PHE A 349 -17.59 14.24 1.10
C PHE A 349 -18.77 13.99 0.15
N SER A 350 -18.58 14.28 -1.14
CA SER A 350 -19.54 13.95 -2.19
C SER A 350 -19.58 12.43 -2.43
N ALA A 351 -20.69 11.91 -2.97
CA ALA A 351 -20.85 10.48 -3.26
C ALA A 351 -19.69 9.90 -4.10
N TRP A 352 -19.22 10.66 -5.10
CA TRP A 352 -18.07 10.30 -5.93
C TRP A 352 -16.76 10.13 -5.14
N LYS A 353 -16.52 10.98 -4.12
CA LYS A 353 -15.28 10.90 -3.32
C LYS A 353 -15.31 9.80 -2.26
N LYS A 354 -16.49 9.30 -1.88
CA LYS A 354 -16.62 8.28 -0.82
C LYS A 354 -15.78 7.02 -1.07
N PRO A 355 -15.87 6.33 -2.22
CA PRO A 355 -15.04 5.14 -2.46
C PRO A 355 -13.54 5.47 -2.39
N ILE A 356 -13.13 6.64 -2.88
CA ILE A 356 -11.72 7.06 -2.82
C ILE A 356 -11.29 7.29 -1.36
N VAL A 357 -12.16 7.87 -0.53
CA VAL A 357 -11.88 8.00 0.92
C VAL A 357 -11.73 6.63 1.57
N GLU A 358 -12.59 5.67 1.23
CA GLU A 358 -12.48 4.30 1.76
C GLU A 358 -11.15 3.66 1.36
N ASP A 359 -10.67 3.86 0.13
CA ASP A 359 -9.38 3.33 -0.33
C ASP A 359 -8.19 3.96 0.44
N PHE A 360 -8.19 5.29 0.59
CA PHE A 360 -7.11 6.00 1.29
C PHE A 360 -7.11 5.80 2.82
N PHE A 361 -8.25 5.39 3.38
CA PHE A 361 -8.39 4.97 4.77
C PHE A 361 -8.55 3.45 4.89
N ALA A 362 -8.14 2.66 3.89
CA ALA A 362 -8.20 1.22 3.97
C ALA A 362 -7.51 0.74 5.25
N GLY A 363 -8.15 -0.16 6.00
CA GLY A 363 -7.72 -0.53 7.36
C GLY A 363 -8.48 0.16 8.49
N SER A 364 -9.30 1.17 8.17
CA SER A 364 -10.25 1.81 9.07
C SER A 364 -11.68 1.66 8.56
N GLU A 365 -12.64 1.57 9.48
CA GLU A 365 -14.06 1.71 9.17
C GLU A 365 -14.38 3.20 8.93
N VAL A 366 -14.68 3.56 7.69
CA VAL A 366 -15.02 4.96 7.33
C VAL A 366 -16.52 5.19 7.48
N ARG A 367 -16.89 6.13 8.35
CA ARG A 367 -18.28 6.57 8.56
C ARG A 367 -18.49 7.94 7.94
N PHE A 368 -19.37 8.01 6.94
CA PHE A 368 -19.66 9.28 6.27
C PHE A 368 -20.75 10.10 6.98
N GLN A 369 -20.46 11.38 7.20
CA GLN A 369 -21.35 12.29 7.92
C GLN A 369 -21.51 13.64 7.19
N GLY A 370 -22.68 14.27 7.35
CA GLY A 370 -22.92 15.62 6.86
C GLY A 370 -22.30 16.71 7.77
N PRO A 371 -21.95 17.90 7.22
CA PRO A 371 -21.26 18.99 7.94
C PRO A 371 -21.85 19.40 9.29
N ARG A 372 -23.17 19.34 9.40
CA ARG A 372 -23.95 19.93 10.50
C ARG A 372 -24.30 18.93 11.59
N LYS A 373 -24.04 17.63 11.36
CA LYS A 373 -24.33 16.60 12.35
C LYS A 373 -23.31 16.69 13.49
N PRO A 374 -23.70 16.49 14.76
CA PRO A 374 -22.78 16.48 15.89
C PRO A 374 -21.71 15.40 15.75
N ILE A 375 -20.47 15.74 16.08
CA ILE A 375 -19.34 14.83 16.12
C ILE A 375 -19.27 14.16 17.50
N ALA A 376 -19.11 12.84 17.51
CA ALA A 376 -18.89 12.12 18.77
C ALA A 376 -17.56 12.53 19.41
N PRO A 377 -17.52 12.79 20.73
CA PRO A 377 -16.28 13.05 21.44
C PRO A 377 -15.25 11.95 21.20
N GLY A 378 -13.98 12.33 21.01
CA GLY A 378 -12.88 11.37 20.81
C GLY A 378 -12.83 10.71 19.42
N ALA A 379 -13.63 11.16 18.45
CA ALA A 379 -13.55 10.66 17.08
C ALA A 379 -12.31 11.16 16.34
N THR A 380 -11.75 10.33 15.45
CA THR A 380 -10.82 10.76 14.39
C THR A 380 -11.63 11.29 13.21
N LEU A 381 -11.40 12.54 12.81
CA LEU A 381 -12.11 13.21 11.72
C LEU A 381 -11.28 13.27 10.45
N ALA A 382 -11.92 13.02 9.30
CA ALA A 382 -11.34 13.33 8.01
C ALA A 382 -12.08 14.50 7.37
N LEU A 383 -11.34 15.54 6.96
CA LEU A 383 -11.85 16.77 6.34
C LEU A 383 -11.09 17.07 5.05
N TRP A 384 -11.78 17.54 4.01
CA TRP A 384 -11.11 18.02 2.79
C TRP A 384 -10.68 19.49 2.94
N GLY A 385 -9.41 19.79 2.67
CA GLY A 385 -8.87 21.14 2.69
C GLY A 385 -8.87 21.80 4.08
N GLN A 386 -8.88 23.13 4.07
CA GLN A 386 -9.03 23.97 5.26
C GLN A 386 -10.48 24.19 5.68
N ARG A 387 -11.39 23.26 5.36
CA ARG A 387 -12.79 23.38 5.75
C ARG A 387 -12.91 23.40 7.27
N GLU A 388 -13.61 24.41 7.77
CA GLU A 388 -14.01 24.52 9.17
C GLU A 388 -15.38 23.87 9.37
N LEU A 389 -15.57 23.25 10.54
CA LEU A 389 -16.86 22.72 10.95
C LEU A 389 -17.59 23.79 11.78
N PRO A 390 -18.92 23.92 11.66
CA PRO A 390 -19.67 24.87 12.46
C PRO A 390 -19.53 24.51 13.96
N PRO A 391 -19.51 25.49 14.88
CA PRO A 391 -19.39 25.23 16.32
C PRO A 391 -20.41 24.21 16.84
N ALA A 392 -21.65 24.26 16.33
CA ALA A 392 -22.71 23.31 16.68
C ALA A 392 -22.40 21.84 16.31
N ALA A 393 -21.53 21.59 15.33
CA ALA A 393 -21.12 20.23 14.96
C ALA A 393 -19.97 19.72 15.83
N LEU A 394 -19.05 20.58 16.29
CA LEU A 394 -17.94 20.20 17.17
C LEU A 394 -18.40 19.97 18.61
N GLY A 395 -19.46 20.66 19.05
CA GLY A 395 -19.90 20.61 20.44
C GLY A 395 -18.88 21.21 21.40
N LEU A 396 -18.94 20.85 22.68
CA LEU A 396 -18.04 21.36 23.73
C LEU A 396 -16.70 20.62 23.80
N ASN A 397 -16.64 19.38 23.30
CA ASN A 397 -15.46 18.53 23.40
C ASN A 397 -14.76 18.41 22.03
N PRO A 398 -13.44 18.62 21.95
CA PRO A 398 -12.73 18.50 20.68
C PRO A 398 -12.69 17.05 20.18
N PRO A 399 -12.53 16.84 18.86
CA PRO A 399 -12.20 15.51 18.32
C PRO A 399 -10.84 15.03 18.86
N ALA A 400 -10.61 13.71 18.87
CA ALA A 400 -9.31 13.15 19.25
C ALA A 400 -8.22 13.54 18.23
N GLU A 401 -8.59 13.59 16.95
CA GLU A 401 -7.67 13.85 15.86
C GLU A 401 -8.43 14.43 14.66
N VAL A 402 -7.78 15.33 13.92
CA VAL A 402 -8.30 15.86 12.65
C VAL A 402 -7.28 15.62 11.54
N VAL A 403 -7.64 14.81 10.56
CA VAL A 403 -6.88 14.52 9.36
C VAL A 403 -7.41 15.39 8.22
N ARG A 404 -6.58 16.30 7.71
CA ARG A 404 -6.90 17.15 6.56
C ARG A 404 -6.38 16.50 5.28
N LEU A 405 -7.28 16.33 4.31
CA LEU A 405 -7.00 15.72 3.02
C LEU A 405 -6.85 16.80 1.94
N GLU A 406 -5.90 16.59 1.03
CA GLU A 406 -5.78 17.32 -0.23
C GLU A 406 -5.28 16.36 -1.31
N ASP A 407 -5.37 16.74 -2.58
CA ASP A 407 -4.69 16.07 -3.66
C ASP A 407 -3.16 16.07 -3.43
N GLY A 408 -2.53 14.95 -3.76
CA GLY A 408 -1.07 14.84 -3.74
C GLY A 408 -0.43 15.52 -4.95
N PHE A 409 0.89 15.62 -4.93
CA PHE A 409 1.66 16.32 -5.97
C PHE A 409 1.74 15.55 -7.29
N LEU A 410 1.61 14.22 -7.24
CA LEU A 410 1.55 13.32 -8.40
C LEU A 410 0.12 12.80 -8.55
N ARG A 411 -0.74 13.56 -9.23
CA ARG A 411 -2.19 13.38 -9.15
C ARG A 411 -2.78 12.49 -10.26
N SER A 412 -2.61 12.86 -11.53
CA SER A 412 -3.24 12.19 -12.68
C SER A 412 -2.66 12.68 -14.01
N VAL A 413 -2.91 11.94 -15.09
CA VAL A 413 -2.81 12.44 -16.47
C VAL A 413 -4.08 13.27 -16.74
N GLY A 414 -3.96 14.57 -17.01
CA GLY A 414 -5.09 15.47 -17.28
C GLY A 414 -5.58 16.30 -16.09
N LEU A 415 -6.55 17.19 -16.34
CA LEU A 415 -7.04 18.19 -15.39
C LEU A 415 -7.75 17.57 -14.18
N GLY A 416 -7.59 18.20 -13.01
CA GLY A 416 -8.44 17.91 -11.84
C GLY A 416 -9.94 18.09 -12.10
N ALA A 417 -10.30 18.88 -13.11
CA ALA A 417 -11.66 19.09 -13.58
C ALA A 417 -12.26 17.93 -14.41
N ASP A 418 -11.47 16.92 -14.81
CA ASP A 418 -11.94 15.77 -15.60
C ASP A 418 -12.52 14.62 -14.74
N LEU A 419 -12.64 14.81 -13.42
CA LEU A 419 -13.09 13.78 -12.46
C LEU A 419 -12.26 12.47 -12.54
N VAL A 420 -11.00 12.56 -12.96
CA VAL A 420 -10.08 11.42 -12.94
C VAL A 420 -9.76 11.07 -11.48
N ARG A 421 -9.85 9.77 -11.13
CA ARG A 421 -9.49 9.26 -9.80
C ARG A 421 -8.03 9.63 -9.53
N PRO A 422 -7.73 10.34 -8.42
CA PRO A 422 -6.37 10.70 -8.08
C PRO A 422 -5.58 9.47 -7.64
N LEU A 423 -4.29 9.44 -7.99
CA LEU A 423 -3.34 8.41 -7.53
C LEU A 423 -2.79 8.70 -6.14
N SER A 424 -2.75 9.96 -5.74
CA SER A 424 -2.18 10.36 -4.46
C SER A 424 -2.99 11.43 -3.75
N TRP A 425 -3.02 11.34 -2.42
CA TRP A 425 -3.54 12.34 -1.50
C TRP A 425 -2.51 12.64 -0.42
N VAL A 426 -2.50 13.87 0.05
CA VAL A 426 -1.88 14.21 1.34
C VAL A 426 -2.91 13.99 2.44
N MET A 427 -2.47 13.49 3.58
CA MET A 427 -3.32 13.23 4.74
C MET A 427 -2.58 13.78 5.95
N ASP A 428 -2.88 15.02 6.34
CA ASP A 428 -2.10 15.80 7.30
C ASP A 428 -2.83 15.97 8.63
N ARG A 429 -2.17 15.63 9.73
CA ARG A 429 -2.75 15.71 11.09
C ARG A 429 -2.51 17.04 11.80
N HIS A 430 -1.67 17.91 11.24
CA HIS A 430 -1.27 19.19 11.84
C HIS A 430 -1.89 20.38 11.10
N GLY A 431 -1.77 20.41 9.78
CA GLY A 431 -2.19 21.52 8.92
C GLY A 431 -1.70 21.32 7.49
N LEU A 432 -2.44 21.78 6.48
CA LEU A 432 -2.07 21.48 5.08
C LEU A 432 -0.81 22.24 4.63
N TYR A 433 -0.01 21.60 3.79
CA TYR A 433 1.28 22.10 3.29
C TYR A 433 1.27 23.51 2.69
N TYR A 434 0.14 23.94 2.13
CA TYR A 434 0.01 25.26 1.50
C TYR A 434 -0.32 26.38 2.50
N ASP A 435 -0.59 26.06 3.76
CA ASP A 435 -0.92 27.04 4.78
C ASP A 435 0.34 27.52 5.51
N ALA A 436 0.79 28.72 5.17
CA ALA A 436 1.96 29.34 5.79
C ALA A 436 1.67 29.86 7.21
N THR A 437 0.41 29.93 7.64
CA THR A 437 0.03 30.50 8.95
C THR A 437 0.17 29.51 10.11
N ARG A 438 0.21 28.21 9.82
CA ARG A 438 0.35 27.14 10.83
C ARG A 438 1.35 26.06 10.40
N PRO A 439 1.89 25.25 11.33
CA PRO A 439 2.72 24.11 10.98
C PRO A 439 1.96 23.05 10.18
N SER A 440 2.67 22.33 9.33
CA SER A 440 2.17 21.15 8.61
C SER A 440 3.02 19.91 8.93
N GLU A 441 2.47 18.72 8.69
CA GLU A 441 3.24 17.48 8.81
C GLU A 441 4.38 17.43 7.77
N LEU A 442 4.19 18.05 6.59
CA LEU A 442 5.29 18.23 5.61
C LEU A 442 6.41 19.13 6.16
N GLU A 443 6.07 20.27 6.75
CA GLU A 443 7.07 21.16 7.37
C GLU A 443 7.80 20.45 8.51
N HIS A 444 7.10 19.66 9.32
CA HIS A 444 7.72 18.82 10.34
C HIS A 444 8.71 17.82 9.72
N LEU A 445 8.32 17.07 8.68
CA LEU A 445 9.20 16.14 7.98
C LEU A 445 10.45 16.85 7.44
N LEU A 446 10.30 18.02 6.83
CA LEU A 446 11.41 18.81 6.29
C LEU A 446 12.37 19.29 7.39
N LEU A 447 11.87 19.61 8.59
CA LEU A 447 12.68 20.05 9.73
C LEU A 447 13.41 18.90 10.44
N THR A 448 12.73 17.77 10.65
CA THR A 448 13.18 16.76 11.63
C THR A 448 13.75 15.50 11.00
N THR A 449 13.43 15.20 9.74
CA THR A 449 13.88 13.95 9.11
C THR A 449 15.39 13.95 8.91
N ASN A 450 16.04 12.83 9.27
CA ASN A 450 17.39 12.53 8.83
C ASN A 450 17.32 11.92 7.42
N PHE A 451 17.65 12.69 6.40
CA PHE A 451 17.67 12.21 5.01
C PHE A 451 18.95 11.44 4.74
N ASP A 452 18.93 10.14 5.01
CA ASP A 452 20.08 9.27 4.75
C ASP A 452 20.40 9.16 3.24
N PRO A 453 21.61 8.70 2.88
CA PRO A 453 22.02 8.60 1.47
C PRO A 453 21.12 7.71 0.61
N ALA A 454 20.51 6.66 1.19
CA ALA A 454 19.65 5.74 0.44
C ALA A 454 18.32 6.39 0.07
N LEU A 455 17.72 7.14 1.01
CA LEU A 455 16.50 7.91 0.76
C LEU A 455 16.74 9.03 -0.26
N LYS A 456 17.89 9.73 -0.18
CA LYS A 456 18.26 10.75 -1.18
C LYS A 456 18.46 10.14 -2.56
N ALA A 457 19.16 9.01 -2.66
CA ALA A 457 19.35 8.30 -3.93
C ALA A 457 18.01 7.86 -4.54
N ARG A 458 17.09 7.35 -3.71
CA ARG A 458 15.72 7.02 -4.13
C ARG A 458 14.96 8.25 -4.65
N ALA A 459 15.05 9.36 -3.95
CA ALA A 459 14.41 10.61 -4.36
C ALA A 459 14.99 11.17 -5.67
N ALA A 460 16.32 11.11 -5.85
CA ALA A 460 16.98 11.49 -7.09
C ALA A 460 16.51 10.60 -8.26
N ALA A 461 16.49 9.28 -8.09
CA ALA A 461 16.01 8.35 -9.12
C ALA A 461 14.54 8.60 -9.50
N LEU A 462 13.67 8.84 -8.50
CA LEU A 462 12.26 9.20 -8.73
C LEU A 462 12.14 10.53 -9.49
N ARG A 463 12.94 11.55 -9.12
CA ARG A 463 12.98 12.83 -9.83
C ARG A 463 13.37 12.62 -11.29
N GLU A 464 14.49 11.96 -11.56
CA GLU A 464 14.95 11.71 -12.93
C GLU A 464 13.89 10.96 -13.76
N ARG A 465 13.19 9.99 -13.15
CA ARG A 465 12.09 9.27 -13.80
C ARG A 465 10.92 10.20 -14.15
N ILE A 466 10.48 11.05 -13.23
CA ILE A 466 9.43 12.06 -13.46
C ILE A 466 9.81 13.02 -14.59
N LEU A 467 11.07 13.48 -14.60
CA LEU A 467 11.60 14.39 -15.62
C LEU A 467 11.66 13.73 -17.00
N ALA A 468 12.16 12.49 -17.07
CA ALA A 468 12.25 11.72 -18.31
C ALA A 468 10.88 11.50 -18.95
N LEU A 469 9.86 11.23 -18.13
CA LEU A 469 8.48 11.05 -18.58
C LEU A 469 7.76 12.38 -18.87
N GLY A 470 8.36 13.53 -18.51
CA GLY A 470 7.74 14.84 -18.67
C GLY A 470 6.45 15.00 -17.85
N VAL A 471 6.32 14.26 -16.74
CA VAL A 471 5.13 14.33 -15.88
C VAL A 471 5.08 15.70 -15.19
N THR A 472 3.94 16.36 -15.32
CA THR A 472 3.53 17.57 -14.59
C THR A 472 2.14 17.34 -14.01
N LYS A 473 1.71 18.18 -13.07
CA LYS A 473 0.37 18.07 -12.43
C LYS A 473 -0.79 18.05 -13.45
N TYR A 474 -0.59 18.68 -14.60
CA TYR A 474 -1.65 19.00 -15.54
C TYR A 474 -1.44 18.42 -16.94
N ASN A 475 -0.21 18.15 -17.39
CA ASN A 475 0.14 17.56 -18.69
C ASN A 475 -0.72 18.08 -19.87
N MET A 476 -0.97 19.38 -19.92
CA MET A 476 -1.78 20.04 -20.94
C MET A 476 -0.92 20.87 -21.90
N GLY A 477 -1.40 20.96 -23.13
CA GLY A 477 -0.77 21.73 -24.21
C GLY A 477 -0.21 20.81 -25.29
N HIS A 478 -0.31 21.26 -26.53
CA HIS A 478 0.19 20.50 -27.69
C HIS A 478 1.21 21.31 -28.50
N THR A 479 1.21 22.63 -28.33
CA THR A 479 2.04 23.51 -29.14
C THR A 479 3.44 23.64 -28.55
N PRO A 480 4.49 23.21 -29.27
CA PRO A 480 5.86 23.45 -28.85
C PRO A 480 6.13 24.96 -28.87
N TRP A 481 6.70 25.46 -27.78
CA TRP A 481 7.17 26.84 -27.69
C TRP A 481 8.66 26.90 -27.98
N ALA A 482 9.06 27.85 -28.82
CA ALA A 482 10.44 28.12 -29.13
C ALA A 482 10.91 29.34 -28.34
N ARG A 483 12.01 29.18 -27.61
CA ARG A 483 12.62 30.27 -26.88
C ARG A 483 12.97 31.44 -27.84
N PRO A 484 12.59 32.68 -27.52
CA PRO A 484 12.94 33.84 -28.35
C PRO A 484 14.46 34.00 -28.41
N THR A 485 14.97 34.33 -29.60
CA THR A 485 16.39 34.66 -29.78
C THR A 485 16.62 36.07 -29.26
N THR A 486 16.94 36.19 -27.97
CA THR A 486 17.17 37.45 -27.28
C THR A 486 18.37 37.34 -26.34
N PRO A 487 19.20 38.38 -26.20
CA PRO A 487 20.24 38.42 -25.18
C PRO A 487 19.67 38.66 -23.77
N ARG A 488 18.38 38.97 -23.64
CA ARG A 488 17.70 39.22 -22.36
C ARG A 488 17.44 37.90 -21.63
N ALA A 489 17.43 37.97 -20.30
CA ALA A 489 16.93 36.86 -19.49
C ALA A 489 15.44 36.60 -19.83
N VAL A 490 15.10 35.33 -20.05
CA VAL A 490 13.75 34.88 -20.35
C VAL A 490 13.11 34.40 -19.04
N VAL A 491 12.10 35.14 -18.59
CA VAL A 491 11.49 34.98 -17.26
C VAL A 491 10.05 34.52 -17.39
N LEU A 492 9.71 33.40 -16.76
CA LEU A 492 8.34 32.89 -16.71
C LEU A 492 7.62 33.37 -15.46
N VAL A 493 6.47 34.02 -15.63
CA VAL A 493 5.52 34.34 -14.55
C VAL A 493 4.32 33.41 -14.67
N VAL A 494 4.05 32.64 -13.62
CA VAL A 494 2.97 31.64 -13.63
C VAL A 494 1.73 32.19 -12.90
N GLY A 495 0.60 32.24 -13.62
CA GLY A 495 -0.70 32.59 -13.05
C GLY A 495 -1.32 31.45 -12.24
N GLN A 496 -2.13 31.81 -11.26
CA GLN A 496 -2.90 30.89 -10.41
C GLN A 496 -4.38 31.29 -10.39
N VAL A 497 -5.25 30.41 -9.90
CA VAL A 497 -6.63 30.80 -9.63
C VAL A 497 -6.65 31.70 -8.39
N GLU A 498 -7.14 32.93 -8.49
CA GLU A 498 -7.03 33.94 -7.41
C GLU A 498 -7.77 33.52 -6.12
N ASP A 499 -8.85 32.74 -6.23
CA ASP A 499 -9.60 32.20 -5.08
C ASP A 499 -9.04 30.86 -4.54
N ASP A 500 -7.84 30.44 -4.97
CA ASP A 500 -7.21 29.21 -4.48
C ASP A 500 -6.84 29.33 -2.99
N ALA A 501 -7.07 28.26 -2.23
CA ALA A 501 -6.71 28.20 -0.81
C ALA A 501 -5.21 28.42 -0.58
N SER A 502 -4.36 27.96 -1.50
CA SER A 502 -2.91 28.18 -1.45
C SER A 502 -2.51 29.65 -1.56
N LEU A 503 -3.27 30.50 -2.27
CA LEU A 503 -3.05 31.95 -2.26
C LEU A 503 -3.56 32.56 -0.96
N ARG A 504 -4.78 32.21 -0.55
CA ARG A 504 -5.37 32.74 0.70
C ARG A 504 -4.50 32.49 1.93
N TRP A 505 -3.90 31.31 2.03
CA TRP A 505 -3.12 30.90 3.21
C TRP A 505 -1.60 30.96 3.01
N GLY A 506 -1.13 31.11 1.78
CA GLY A 506 0.29 31.13 1.44
C GLY A 506 0.79 32.47 0.89
N ALA A 507 -0.08 33.44 0.59
CA ALA A 507 0.32 34.72 0.01
C ALA A 507 -0.31 35.92 0.77
N PRO A 508 0.17 36.21 2.01
CA PRO A 508 -0.46 37.24 2.85
C PRO A 508 -0.16 38.68 2.40
N GLY A 509 0.79 38.88 1.48
CA GLY A 509 1.09 40.18 0.87
C GLY A 509 0.51 40.29 -0.54
N LEU A 510 1.33 39.99 -1.55
CA LEU A 510 0.93 40.01 -2.95
C LEU A 510 0.06 38.78 -3.24
N ASN A 511 -1.18 38.95 -3.71
CA ASN A 511 -2.13 37.82 -3.85
C ASN A 511 -2.96 37.81 -5.15
N THR A 512 -2.60 38.62 -6.15
CA THR A 512 -3.27 38.62 -7.48
C THR A 512 -2.26 38.40 -8.59
N ASN A 513 -2.70 37.79 -9.69
CA ASN A 513 -1.81 37.50 -10.84
C ASN A 513 -1.26 38.78 -11.46
N LEU A 514 -2.10 39.82 -11.59
CA LEU A 514 -1.67 41.10 -12.16
C LEU A 514 -0.66 41.82 -11.25
N ALA A 515 -0.84 41.75 -9.92
CA ALA A 515 0.14 42.32 -9.01
C ALA A 515 1.48 41.61 -9.11
N LEU A 516 1.47 40.27 -9.27
CA LEU A 516 2.67 39.47 -9.44
C LEU A 516 3.40 39.92 -10.70
N LEU A 517 2.69 39.98 -11.82
CA LEU A 517 3.28 40.37 -13.10
C LEU A 517 3.88 41.78 -13.06
N LYS A 518 3.20 42.72 -12.40
CA LYS A 518 3.73 44.08 -12.17
C LYS A 518 4.98 44.10 -11.30
N ALA A 519 4.99 43.34 -10.22
CA ALA A 519 6.13 43.27 -9.31
C ALA A 519 7.35 42.66 -10.01
N VAL A 520 7.16 41.58 -10.78
CA VAL A 520 8.24 40.98 -11.58
C VAL A 520 8.74 41.94 -12.64
N ARG A 521 7.85 42.64 -13.37
CA ARG A 521 8.28 43.65 -14.36
C ARG A 521 9.06 44.80 -13.73
N ALA A 522 8.67 45.24 -12.54
CA ALA A 522 9.37 46.32 -11.84
C ALA A 522 10.78 45.91 -11.39
N GLU A 523 10.94 44.66 -10.95
CA GLU A 523 12.24 44.13 -10.54
C GLU A 523 13.13 43.72 -11.71
N ARG A 524 12.53 43.26 -12.81
CA ARG A 524 13.19 42.78 -14.02
C ARG A 524 12.76 43.60 -15.24
N PRO A 525 13.10 44.90 -15.32
CA PRO A 525 12.65 45.77 -16.40
C PRO A 525 13.14 45.30 -17.77
N ASP A 526 14.39 44.81 -17.85
CA ASP A 526 15.06 44.42 -19.09
C ASP A 526 14.86 42.95 -19.49
N ALA A 527 14.16 42.15 -18.67
CA ALA A 527 13.89 40.76 -18.99
C ALA A 527 12.79 40.62 -20.06
N HIS A 528 12.83 39.52 -20.79
CA HIS A 528 11.73 39.09 -21.63
C HIS A 528 10.75 38.27 -20.79
N LEU A 529 9.65 38.89 -20.36
CA LEU A 529 8.66 38.27 -19.46
C LEU A 529 7.60 37.53 -20.25
N ILE A 530 7.46 36.25 -19.93
CA ILE A 530 6.42 35.37 -20.42
C ILE A 530 5.40 35.17 -19.30
N TYR A 531 4.13 35.41 -19.58
CA TYR A 531 3.04 35.09 -18.65
C TYR A 531 2.32 33.82 -19.09
N LYS A 532 2.26 32.81 -18.22
CA LYS A 532 1.45 31.61 -18.45
C LYS A 532 0.25 31.60 -17.50
N PRO A 533 -0.97 31.90 -17.98
CA PRO A 533 -2.17 31.86 -17.14
C PRO A 533 -2.50 30.43 -16.72
N HIS A 534 -3.29 30.30 -15.64
CA HIS A 534 -3.70 29.00 -15.14
C HIS A 534 -4.64 28.28 -16.15
N PRO A 535 -4.45 26.97 -16.43
CA PRO A 535 -5.26 26.25 -17.41
C PRO A 535 -6.78 26.31 -17.15
N ASP A 536 -7.23 26.23 -15.90
CA ASP A 536 -8.66 26.34 -15.55
C ASP A 536 -9.28 27.70 -15.94
N VAL A 537 -8.49 28.77 -15.95
CA VAL A 537 -8.92 30.11 -16.36
C VAL A 537 -9.01 30.18 -17.89
N VAL A 538 -8.02 29.62 -18.58
CA VAL A 538 -8.02 29.51 -20.06
C VAL A 538 -9.19 28.65 -20.55
N ALA A 539 -9.51 27.57 -19.85
CA ALA A 539 -10.61 26.67 -20.18
C ALA A 539 -12.00 27.19 -19.77
N GLN A 540 -12.11 28.42 -19.24
CA GLN A 540 -13.36 29.02 -18.72
C GLN A 540 -14.07 28.13 -17.68
N LEU A 541 -13.31 27.33 -16.93
CA LEU A 541 -13.83 26.48 -15.86
C LEU A 541 -13.97 27.26 -14.54
N ARG A 542 -13.28 28.39 -14.44
CA ARG A 542 -13.40 29.40 -13.39
C ARG A 542 -13.35 30.80 -14.01
N GLU A 543 -13.92 31.78 -13.29
CA GLU A 543 -13.90 33.18 -13.71
C GLU A 543 -12.44 33.70 -13.77
N PRO A 544 -12.03 34.40 -14.83
CA PRO A 544 -10.76 35.12 -14.86
C PRO A 544 -10.71 36.17 -13.75
N GLY A 545 -9.52 36.45 -13.22
CA GLY A 545 -9.36 37.57 -12.29
C GLY A 545 -9.85 38.87 -12.93
N ALA A 546 -10.55 39.73 -12.18
CA ALA A 546 -11.28 40.90 -12.71
C ALA A 546 -10.42 41.92 -13.50
N LYS A 547 -9.09 41.75 -13.52
CA LYS A 547 -8.13 42.65 -14.19
C LYS A 547 -7.11 41.92 -15.07
N GLU A 548 -7.25 40.61 -15.30
CA GLU A 548 -6.27 39.79 -16.03
C GLU A 548 -6.19 40.15 -17.53
N SER A 549 -7.23 40.78 -18.07
CA SER A 549 -7.24 41.37 -19.43
C SER A 549 -6.13 42.41 -19.67
N ARG A 550 -5.52 42.96 -18.61
CA ARG A 550 -4.39 43.89 -18.69
C ARG A 550 -3.02 43.22 -18.62
N ALA A 551 -2.93 41.88 -18.55
CA ALA A 551 -1.67 41.17 -18.43
C ALA A 551 -0.69 41.51 -19.58
N HIS A 552 -1.20 41.64 -20.81
CA HIS A 552 -0.42 42.04 -21.99
C HIS A 552 0.35 43.37 -21.86
N GLN A 553 -0.02 44.23 -20.90
CA GLN A 553 0.67 45.50 -20.66
C GLN A 553 1.96 45.33 -19.83
N PHE A 554 2.15 44.18 -19.20
CA PHE A 554 3.24 43.94 -18.24
C PHE A 554 4.14 42.75 -18.61
N CYS A 555 3.76 41.94 -19.60
CA CYS A 555 4.57 40.86 -20.19
C CYS A 555 4.86 41.12 -21.67
N ASP A 556 5.94 40.51 -22.18
CA ASP A 556 6.27 40.52 -23.61
C ASP A 556 5.48 39.46 -24.38
N GLU A 557 5.14 38.34 -23.72
CA GLU A 557 4.44 37.20 -24.33
C GLU A 557 3.44 36.56 -23.37
N ILE A 558 2.29 36.08 -23.87
CA ILE A 558 1.36 35.23 -23.11
C ILE A 558 1.31 33.84 -23.75
N VAL A 559 1.60 32.80 -22.95
CA VAL A 559 1.72 31.41 -23.42
C VAL A 559 0.65 30.53 -22.79
N THR A 560 -0.37 30.16 -23.56
CA THR A 560 -1.52 29.37 -23.09
C THR A 560 -1.36 27.87 -23.35
N ASP A 561 -1.03 27.47 -24.58
CA ASP A 561 -1.11 26.08 -25.06
C ASP A 561 0.21 25.28 -25.01
N THR A 562 1.26 25.82 -24.39
CA THR A 562 2.55 25.11 -24.29
C THR A 562 2.62 24.22 -23.06
N PRO A 563 3.10 22.96 -23.20
CA PRO A 563 3.39 22.08 -22.07
C PRO A 563 4.36 22.71 -21.05
N MET A 564 3.98 22.68 -19.78
CA MET A 564 4.77 23.28 -18.70
C MET A 564 6.18 22.66 -18.62
N ASP A 565 6.33 21.35 -18.81
CA ASP A 565 7.63 20.66 -18.74
C ASP A 565 8.61 21.11 -19.83
N LYS A 566 8.10 21.51 -21.01
CA LYS A 566 8.89 22.03 -22.13
C LYS A 566 9.24 23.49 -21.93
N LEU A 567 8.32 24.26 -21.37
CA LEU A 567 8.52 25.68 -21.06
C LEU A 567 9.58 25.85 -19.96
N LEU A 568 9.44 25.13 -18.84
CA LEU A 568 10.35 25.24 -17.69
C LEU A 568 11.82 24.93 -18.03
N ARG A 569 12.07 24.07 -19.03
CA ARG A 569 13.41 23.72 -19.51
C ARG A 569 14.08 24.80 -20.39
N GLN A 570 13.29 25.74 -20.89
CA GLN A 570 13.74 26.74 -21.85
C GLN A 570 13.77 28.15 -21.28
N VAL A 571 13.36 28.37 -20.03
CA VAL A 571 13.38 29.69 -19.37
C VAL A 571 14.52 29.77 -18.37
N ASP A 572 15.03 30.97 -18.11
CA ASP A 572 16.17 31.18 -17.21
C ASP A 572 15.75 31.25 -15.74
N GLN A 573 14.52 31.71 -15.48
CA GLN A 573 14.00 31.91 -14.14
C GLN A 573 12.47 31.85 -14.14
N VAL A 574 11.91 31.35 -13.04
CA VAL A 574 10.47 31.21 -12.84
C VAL A 574 10.04 32.02 -11.62
N HIS A 575 9.04 32.88 -11.77
CA HIS A 575 8.44 33.65 -10.67
C HIS A 575 7.03 33.14 -10.38
N VAL A 576 6.80 32.84 -9.12
CA VAL A 576 5.52 32.29 -8.62
C VAL A 576 5.10 32.96 -7.34
N LEU A 577 3.79 32.92 -7.06
CA LEU A 577 3.28 33.18 -5.73
C LEU A 577 3.40 31.94 -4.86
N THR A 578 2.51 30.96 -5.08
CA THR A 578 2.47 29.71 -4.31
C THR A 578 2.29 28.47 -5.18
N SER A 579 2.35 28.65 -6.51
CA SER A 579 2.06 27.61 -7.50
C SER A 579 2.96 26.40 -7.36
N LEU A 580 2.42 25.19 -7.58
CA LEU A 580 3.25 23.99 -7.67
C LEU A 580 4.28 24.06 -8.80
N ALA A 581 4.06 24.91 -9.82
CA ALA A 581 5.00 25.13 -10.91
C ALA A 581 6.39 25.57 -10.43
N GLY A 582 6.48 26.26 -9.28
CA GLY A 582 7.77 26.59 -8.68
C GLY A 582 8.52 25.34 -8.20
N PHE A 583 7.83 24.40 -7.55
CA PHE A 583 8.43 23.11 -7.20
C PHE A 583 8.81 22.29 -8.44
N GLU A 584 7.96 22.27 -9.48
CA GLU A 584 8.27 21.60 -10.74
C GLU A 584 9.49 22.20 -11.46
N ALA A 585 9.71 23.51 -11.32
CA ALA A 585 10.90 24.21 -11.82
C ALA A 585 12.16 23.82 -11.01
N LEU A 586 12.06 23.75 -9.68
CA LEU A 586 13.15 23.26 -8.82
C LEU A 586 13.56 21.84 -9.19
N LEU A 587 12.61 20.93 -9.41
CA LEU A 587 12.90 19.56 -9.84
C LEU A 587 13.70 19.51 -11.15
N ARG A 588 13.62 20.55 -12.00
CA ARG A 588 14.33 20.67 -13.28
C ARG A 588 15.65 21.45 -13.19
N GLY A 589 16.00 21.95 -12.01
CA GLY A 589 17.16 22.83 -11.82
C GLY A 589 16.95 24.25 -12.34
N THR A 590 15.72 24.66 -12.64
CA THR A 590 15.41 26.03 -13.08
C THR A 590 15.34 26.95 -11.85
N PRO A 591 16.06 28.08 -11.83
CA PRO A 591 15.99 29.06 -10.74
C PRO A 591 14.57 29.56 -10.47
N VAL A 592 14.18 29.66 -9.20
CA VAL A 592 12.82 30.05 -8.78
C VAL A 592 12.87 31.23 -7.82
N VAL A 593 12.09 32.27 -8.15
CA VAL A 593 11.80 33.41 -7.28
C VAL A 593 10.39 33.27 -6.76
N VAL A 594 10.23 33.39 -5.45
CA VAL A 594 8.96 33.16 -4.77
C VAL A 594 8.48 34.42 -4.08
N TRP A 595 7.26 34.84 -4.41
CA TRP A 595 6.64 36.07 -3.88
C TRP A 595 5.63 35.81 -2.76
N GLY A 596 5.25 34.55 -2.54
CA GLY A 596 4.49 34.10 -1.37
C GLY A 596 5.33 33.18 -0.48
N CYS A 597 4.65 32.31 0.26
CA CYS A 597 5.23 31.35 1.19
C CYS A 597 4.72 29.91 0.93
N PRO A 598 4.93 29.33 -0.27
CA PRO A 598 4.64 27.92 -0.52
C PRO A 598 5.51 26.98 0.32
N PHE A 599 5.14 25.70 0.35
CA PHE A 599 5.83 24.69 1.16
C PHE A 599 7.33 24.55 0.87
N TYR A 600 7.76 24.86 -0.36
CA TYR A 600 9.15 24.73 -0.81
C TYR A 600 9.99 26.01 -0.69
N ALA A 601 9.43 27.13 -0.22
CA ALA A 601 10.17 28.37 0.04
C ALA A 601 11.04 28.28 1.30
N GLY A 602 12.04 29.13 1.50
CA GLY A 602 12.75 29.30 2.78
C GLY A 602 13.71 28.18 3.18
N TRP A 603 13.91 27.16 2.33
CA TRP A 603 14.85 26.05 2.58
C TRP A 603 16.22 26.25 1.91
N GLY A 604 16.50 27.43 1.36
CA GLY A 604 17.74 27.74 0.64
C GLY A 604 17.78 27.28 -0.83
N LEU A 605 16.63 26.83 -1.38
CA LEU A 605 16.49 26.38 -2.76
C LEU A 605 15.82 27.43 -3.68
N THR A 606 15.30 28.51 -3.09
CA THR A 606 14.53 29.56 -3.77
C THR A 606 15.04 30.95 -3.39
N ASP A 607 14.82 31.93 -4.25
CA ASP A 607 14.98 33.36 -3.93
C ASP A 607 13.64 33.89 -3.40
N ASP A 608 13.51 33.99 -2.08
CA ASP A 608 12.26 34.31 -1.40
C ASP A 608 12.13 35.81 -1.12
N ARG A 609 11.09 36.43 -1.65
CA ARG A 609 10.80 37.86 -1.43
C ARG A 609 9.96 38.14 -0.22
N GLN A 610 9.35 37.08 0.31
CA GLN A 610 8.67 37.10 1.57
C GLN A 610 9.37 36.16 2.55
N PRO A 611 9.83 36.65 3.72
CA PRO A 611 10.43 35.79 4.71
C PRO A 611 9.39 34.82 5.29
N THR A 612 9.80 33.59 5.55
CA THR A 612 8.95 32.61 6.23
C THR A 612 8.80 32.99 7.71
N ALA A 613 7.57 32.94 8.22
CA ALA A 613 7.29 33.28 9.63
C ALA A 613 7.96 32.33 10.64
N ARG A 614 8.38 31.15 10.20
CA ARG A 614 9.01 30.11 11.02
C ARG A 614 10.44 29.85 10.54
N PRO A 615 11.41 29.63 11.46
CA PRO A 615 12.76 29.26 11.09
C PRO A 615 12.80 27.97 10.28
N ARG A 616 13.60 27.95 9.22
CA ARG A 616 13.83 26.81 8.34
C ARG A 616 15.31 26.51 8.27
N ARG A 617 15.65 25.22 8.09
CA ARG A 617 17.04 24.78 7.86
C ARG A 617 17.32 24.73 6.35
N PRO A 618 18.58 24.88 5.91
CA PRO A 618 18.91 24.62 4.51
C PRO A 618 18.67 23.15 4.16
N LEU A 619 18.16 22.90 2.95
CA LEU A 619 17.96 21.55 2.39
C LEU A 619 18.52 21.49 0.97
N ASP A 620 18.95 20.28 0.55
CA ASP A 620 19.17 19.99 -0.86
C ASP A 620 17.86 19.56 -1.55
N LEU A 621 17.87 19.59 -2.88
CA LEU A 621 16.71 19.28 -3.70
C LEU A 621 16.21 17.85 -3.50
N ASP A 622 17.11 16.89 -3.27
CA ASP A 622 16.75 15.48 -3.07
C ASP A 622 16.04 15.28 -1.72
N SER A 623 16.43 16.02 -0.68
CA SER A 623 15.76 16.03 0.63
C SER A 623 14.35 16.60 0.53
N LEU A 624 14.19 17.74 -0.17
CA LEU A 624 12.89 18.33 -0.44
C LEU A 624 12.00 17.37 -1.26
N THR A 625 12.59 16.71 -2.27
CA THR A 625 11.90 15.72 -3.10
C THR A 625 11.45 14.51 -2.28
N ALA A 626 12.31 13.96 -1.42
CA ALA A 626 11.99 12.80 -0.60
C ALA A 626 10.82 13.10 0.35
N ALA A 627 10.85 14.23 1.06
CA ALA A 627 9.77 14.62 1.95
C ALA A 627 8.45 14.82 1.18
N THR A 628 8.52 15.51 0.04
CA THR A 628 7.34 15.93 -0.72
C THR A 628 6.69 14.80 -1.51
N LEU A 629 7.47 13.89 -2.09
CA LEU A 629 6.95 12.86 -3.01
C LEU A 629 7.01 11.43 -2.44
N ILE A 630 7.80 11.16 -1.40
CA ILE A 630 7.94 9.81 -0.84
C ILE A 630 7.30 9.70 0.53
N LEU A 631 7.61 10.63 1.45
CA LEU A 631 7.22 10.50 2.85
C LEU A 631 5.83 11.07 3.17
N TYR A 632 5.49 12.20 2.55
CA TYR A 632 4.29 12.95 2.91
C TYR A 632 2.99 12.45 2.25
N PRO A 633 2.94 12.18 0.94
CA PRO A 633 1.72 11.73 0.29
C PRO A 633 1.50 10.23 0.48
N SER A 634 0.25 9.82 0.50
CA SER A 634 -0.15 8.42 0.31
C SER A 634 -0.52 8.20 -1.14
N TYR A 635 -0.21 7.01 -1.65
CA TYR A 635 -0.48 6.61 -3.03
C TYR A 635 -1.34 5.36 -3.03
N VAL A 636 -2.35 5.33 -3.89
CA VAL A 636 -3.24 4.18 -4.08
C VAL A 636 -3.28 3.85 -5.57
N SER A 637 -2.86 2.63 -5.91
CA SER A 637 -2.92 2.12 -7.28
C SER A 637 -4.35 2.15 -7.79
N ARG A 638 -4.55 2.55 -9.05
CA ARG A 638 -5.87 2.39 -9.69
C ARG A 638 -6.07 0.99 -10.25
N ASP A 639 -5.00 0.29 -10.55
CA ASP A 639 -5.04 -1.05 -11.12
C ASP A 639 -5.38 -2.09 -10.04
N SER A 640 -4.72 -2.00 -8.87
CA SER A 640 -4.91 -2.97 -7.78
C SER A 640 -5.89 -2.52 -6.69
N GLY A 641 -6.10 -1.20 -6.53
CA GLY A 641 -6.88 -0.64 -5.42
C GLY A 641 -6.15 -0.63 -4.07
N TYR A 642 -4.89 -1.07 -4.01
CA TYR A 642 -4.06 -1.09 -2.81
C TYR A 642 -3.13 0.13 -2.73
N PHE A 643 -2.53 0.35 -1.56
CA PHE A 643 -1.48 1.35 -1.42
C PHE A 643 -0.30 0.99 -2.32
N CYS A 644 0.34 1.97 -2.95
CA CYS A 644 1.52 1.75 -3.78
C CYS A 644 2.62 2.77 -3.46
N THR A 645 3.78 2.61 -4.10
CA THR A 645 4.88 3.57 -3.97
C THR A 645 4.74 4.69 -5.01
N PRO A 646 5.36 5.87 -4.80
CA PRO A 646 5.37 6.92 -5.83
C PRO A 646 5.99 6.45 -7.15
N GLU A 647 7.00 5.56 -7.11
CA GLU A 647 7.60 4.97 -8.31
C GLU A 647 6.55 4.20 -9.10
N ARG A 648 5.78 3.35 -8.41
CA ARG A 648 4.71 2.58 -9.05
C ARG A 648 3.61 3.49 -9.61
N ALA A 649 3.24 4.54 -8.88
CA ALA A 649 2.28 5.53 -9.34
C ALA A 649 2.77 6.24 -10.62
N VAL A 650 4.07 6.53 -10.74
CA VAL A 650 4.66 7.11 -11.95
C VAL A 650 4.63 6.12 -13.12
N ASP A 651 4.92 4.84 -12.88
CA ASP A 651 4.82 3.81 -13.92
C ASP A 651 3.38 3.61 -14.40
N GLU A 652 2.38 3.65 -13.51
CA GLU A 652 0.96 3.61 -13.86
C GLU A 652 0.55 4.83 -14.70
N LEU A 653 1.01 6.03 -14.32
CA LEU A 653 0.77 7.24 -15.12
C LEU A 653 1.37 7.13 -16.52
N GLN A 654 2.55 6.54 -16.66
CA GLN A 654 3.15 6.27 -17.97
C GLN A 654 2.27 5.29 -18.77
N HIS A 655 1.93 4.16 -18.18
CA HIS A 655 1.16 3.12 -18.86
C HIS A 655 -0.19 3.64 -19.37
N TRP A 656 -0.89 4.46 -18.59
CA TRP A 656 -2.16 5.06 -19.04
C TRP A 656 -1.98 6.11 -20.14
N ARG A 657 -0.89 6.88 -20.13
CA ARG A 657 -0.60 7.80 -21.25
C ARG A 657 -0.42 7.02 -22.55
N ASP A 658 0.27 5.89 -22.47
CA ASP A 658 0.59 5.08 -23.64
C ASP A 658 -0.63 4.29 -24.15
N THR A 659 -1.54 3.89 -23.26
CA THR A 659 -2.74 3.08 -23.62
C THR A 659 -4.01 3.89 -23.89
N ASP A 660 -4.29 4.95 -23.11
CA ASP A 660 -5.54 5.72 -23.24
C ASP A 660 -5.44 6.89 -24.26
N GLY A 661 -4.23 7.24 -24.71
CA GLY A 661 -3.99 8.44 -25.53
C GLY A 661 -4.41 9.76 -24.84
N PRO A 662 -4.22 10.94 -25.48
CA PRO A 662 -4.76 12.19 -24.94
C PRO A 662 -6.29 12.09 -24.92
N SER A 663 -6.84 12.03 -23.72
CA SER A 663 -8.23 11.69 -23.43
C SER A 663 -9.24 12.41 -24.33
N THR A 664 -9.90 11.68 -25.22
CA THR A 664 -11.21 12.08 -25.74
C THR A 664 -12.21 11.93 -24.60
N THR A 665 -12.74 13.05 -24.11
CA THR A 665 -13.79 13.03 -23.09
C THR A 665 -14.98 12.22 -23.59
N THR A 666 -15.24 11.06 -23.00
CA THR A 666 -16.40 10.23 -23.29
C THR A 666 -17.68 11.05 -23.03
N LEU A 667 -18.67 10.97 -23.93
CA LEU A 667 -19.93 11.73 -23.88
C LEU A 667 -20.66 11.61 -22.53
N THR A 668 -20.51 10.48 -21.85
CA THR A 668 -21.02 10.25 -20.49
C THR A 668 -20.40 11.18 -19.44
N ARG A 669 -19.11 11.53 -19.57
CA ARG A 669 -18.42 12.47 -18.68
C ARG A 669 -18.87 13.92 -18.91
N GLN A 670 -19.19 14.30 -20.15
CA GLN A 670 -19.77 15.61 -20.46
C GLN A 670 -21.19 15.75 -19.89
N ALA A 671 -22.01 14.70 -19.94
CA ALA A 671 -23.34 14.68 -19.33
C ALA A 671 -23.28 14.81 -17.80
N TRP A 672 -22.37 14.10 -17.14
CA TRP A 672 -22.15 14.22 -15.68
C TRP A 672 -21.66 15.62 -15.26
N ARG A 673 -20.80 16.25 -16.07
CA ARG A 673 -20.38 17.66 -15.87
C ARG A 673 -21.55 18.63 -15.94
N MET A 674 -22.46 18.46 -16.89
CA MET A 674 -23.66 19.29 -17.00
C MET A 674 -24.57 19.12 -15.78
N ALA A 675 -24.78 17.90 -15.30
CA ALA A 675 -25.58 17.63 -14.11
C ALA A 675 -24.99 18.27 -12.83
N LEU A 676 -23.66 18.20 -12.64
CA LEU A 676 -22.97 18.81 -11.49
C LEU A 676 -22.97 20.35 -11.58
N ARG A 677 -22.82 20.93 -12.77
CA ARG A 677 -22.94 22.39 -13.00
C ARG A 677 -24.34 22.90 -12.67
N TRP A 678 -25.38 22.15 -13.02
CA TRP A 678 -26.76 22.50 -12.68
C TRP A 678 -27.02 22.39 -11.16
N GLY A 679 -26.50 21.35 -10.51
CA GLY A 679 -26.63 21.16 -9.05
C GLY A 679 -25.82 22.14 -8.19
N LYS A 680 -24.79 22.81 -8.74
CA LYS A 680 -24.05 23.89 -8.08
C LYS A 680 -24.75 25.24 -8.27
N ARG A 681 -25.21 25.55 -9.48
CA ARG A 681 -26.03 26.76 -9.76
C ARG A 681 -27.30 26.81 -8.90
N TRP A 682 -27.96 25.68 -8.64
CA TRP A 682 -29.15 25.61 -7.79
C TRP A 682 -28.87 25.81 -6.29
N ARG A 683 -27.66 25.46 -5.84
CA ARG A 683 -27.22 25.63 -4.45
C ARG A 683 -26.79 27.06 -4.14
N ASP A 684 -26.23 27.76 -5.14
CA ASP A 684 -25.79 29.15 -5.01
C ASP A 684 -26.92 30.16 -5.30
N SER A 685 -28.07 29.72 -5.85
CA SER A 685 -29.25 30.58 -6.13
C SER A 685 -30.41 30.45 -5.14
N SER A 686 -30.23 29.75 -4.01
CA SER A 686 -31.19 29.79 -2.92
C SER A 686 -30.98 31.06 -2.09
N PRO A 687 -31.90 32.04 -2.08
CA PRO A 687 -31.74 33.25 -1.29
C PRO A 687 -31.75 32.87 0.19
N SER A 688 -30.77 33.37 0.93
CA SER A 688 -30.80 33.44 2.38
C SER A 688 -32.11 34.08 2.85
N GLN A 689 -32.99 33.30 3.47
CA GLN A 689 -34.05 33.84 4.32
C GLN A 689 -33.88 33.23 5.72
N HIS A 690 -33.45 34.13 6.61
CA HIS A 690 -33.50 34.18 8.07
C HIS A 690 -32.92 33.03 8.91
#